data_AF-A0A401SKP5-F1
#
_entry.id   AF-A0A401SKP5-F1
#
_cell.length_a   1.000
_cell.length_b   1.000
_cell.length_c   1.000
_cell.angle_alpha   90.00
_cell.angle_beta   90.00
_cell.angle_gamma   90.00
#
_symmetry.space_group_name_H-M   'P 1'
#
loop_
_entity.id
_entity.type
_entity.pdbx_description
1 polymer ?
#
loop_
_entity_poly.entity_id
_entity_poly.type
_entity_poly.pdbx_seq_one_letter_code
_entity_poly.pdbx_strand_id
1 'polypeptide(L)'
;MQPEDARYLKRKVKGGNIDVHPTEKALVVHYEVEATILGEMGDTMLGERKECQKIIRLKSLNANTDITSLARKVVEECKLIHPSKLAEVEQLLYYLQNRRGSPPGREKREKISKLKDPPPFEGMEIDEIANINDIEDYIELLYEDIPDKVRGSALILQLARNPDNLEELLQNETALGALARVLREDWKQSVELATNIIYIFFCFSSFSQFHGLITHYKIGALCMNIIDHELKRHDLWQEELHKKKKVVDDDSDNHVLKKDYEKTYKKYQGLVIKQEQLLRVAFYLLLNLAEDTRTELKMRNKNIVHMLVKSLDRENFELLILVMSFLKKLSVFVENKNDMVELNIIEKLSKLVPCEHEDLLNITLRLLLNLSFDTGLRNKMVQVGLLPKLTSLIGIESHRQIVMCILYHVTMDDRFKSMFAYTDCIPQLMKMLFECAEEHIDMELISFCINLASNKRNAQLICEGNGLKMLMKRAFKFKDSLLMKMIRNISQHEGQTKNLFIDYVGDLAAQINSNESEEFVIECLGTLANLTVPDLDWELVLKEYNLVPFLKDKLKPGSTEDDLVLEVVIMIGTVSMDDSCAAMLAKSGIIPALIELLNAKQEDDEFVCQIVYVFYQMVFHQATRDVIIKETQAPAYLIDLMHDKNAEIRKVCDNTLDIIALPVLEDVKQNSTIVNDEYFLTLFVDGLLPPDGSISPDFLSDYQFQNGDLIGQHPFSSMAIEGFGQAVNFPGRPVTAYGYRPDDPYLYSFGSR
;
A
#
# COMPACT_ATOMS: atom_id res chain seq x y z
N MET A 1 32.61 19.18 -42.25
CA MET A 1 33.37 18.39 -43.25
C MET A 1 32.36 17.54 -44.00
N GLN A 2 32.60 17.22 -45.28
CA GLN A 2 31.65 16.45 -46.08
C GLN A 2 31.78 14.94 -45.76
N PRO A 3 30.69 14.16 -45.83
CA PRO A 3 30.69 12.74 -45.44
C PRO A 3 31.30 11.78 -46.47
N GLU A 4 31.75 12.25 -47.63
CA GLU A 4 32.18 11.39 -48.76
C GLU A 4 33.65 10.92 -48.69
N ASP A 5 34.46 11.48 -47.79
CA ASP A 5 35.90 11.17 -47.67
C ASP A 5 36.24 9.94 -46.79
N ALA A 6 35.24 9.31 -46.15
CA ALA A 6 35.44 8.25 -45.17
C ALA A 6 35.53 6.85 -45.81
N ARG A 7 36.72 6.23 -45.84
CA ARG A 7 36.92 4.88 -46.43
C ARG A 7 37.26 3.75 -45.47
N TYR A 8 37.85 4.01 -44.30
CA TYR A 8 38.33 2.95 -43.41
C TYR A 8 37.97 3.17 -41.94
N LEU A 9 37.38 2.15 -41.31
CA LEU A 9 37.08 2.13 -39.88
C LEU A 9 38.12 1.31 -39.12
N LYS A 10 38.92 1.97 -38.28
CA LYS A 10 39.89 1.32 -37.40
C LYS A 10 39.31 1.20 -35.98
N ARG A 11 38.99 -0.03 -35.57
CA ARG A 11 38.58 -0.35 -34.20
C ARG A 11 39.80 -0.75 -33.37
N LYS A 12 40.05 -0.05 -32.26
CA LYS A 12 41.09 -0.40 -31.28
C LYS A 12 40.43 -0.65 -29.94
N VAL A 13 40.74 -1.79 -29.32
CA VAL A 13 40.26 -2.12 -27.97
C VAL A 13 41.41 -1.96 -26.99
N LYS A 14 41.17 -1.26 -25.87
CA LYS A 14 42.11 -1.18 -24.74
C LYS A 14 41.47 -1.86 -23.53
N GLY A 15 42.14 -2.85 -22.97
CA GLY A 15 41.74 -3.44 -21.69
C GLY A 15 41.95 -2.45 -20.54
N GLY A 16 40.97 -2.33 -19.66
CA GLY A 16 40.99 -1.46 -18.48
C GLY A 16 41.16 -2.23 -17.18
N ASN A 17 40.43 -1.79 -16.14
CA ASN A 17 40.47 -2.40 -14.81
C ASN A 17 39.65 -3.71 -14.76
N ILE A 18 39.99 -4.57 -13.80
CA ILE A 18 39.30 -5.81 -13.52
C ILE A 18 38.85 -5.76 -12.07
N ASP A 19 37.55 -5.87 -11.86
CA ASP A 19 36.91 -5.77 -10.55
C ASP A 19 36.09 -7.02 -10.24
N VAL A 20 35.66 -7.17 -8.99
CA VAL A 20 34.75 -8.26 -8.56
C VAL A 20 33.31 -7.78 -8.60
N HIS A 21 32.39 -8.62 -9.07
CA HIS A 21 30.97 -8.27 -9.10
C HIS A 21 30.43 -8.10 -7.66
N PRO A 22 29.65 -7.04 -7.36
CA PRO A 22 29.26 -6.71 -6.00
C PRO A 22 28.41 -7.79 -5.31
N THR A 23 27.73 -8.67 -6.06
CA THR A 23 26.86 -9.72 -5.50
C THR A 23 27.00 -11.11 -6.13
N GLU A 24 27.73 -11.26 -7.24
CA GLU A 24 27.84 -12.55 -7.95
C GLU A 24 29.29 -13.06 -7.85
N LYS A 25 29.49 -14.38 -8.00
CA LYS A 25 30.82 -14.94 -8.26
C LYS A 25 31.21 -14.68 -9.71
N ALA A 26 31.58 -13.44 -10.01
CA ALA A 26 31.92 -12.98 -11.34
C ALA A 26 32.98 -11.87 -11.30
N LEU A 27 33.79 -11.76 -12.35
CA LEU A 27 34.68 -10.63 -12.58
C LEU A 27 34.02 -9.63 -13.54
N VAL A 28 34.27 -8.34 -13.35
CA VAL A 28 33.85 -7.26 -14.24
C VAL A 28 35.11 -6.71 -14.91
N VAL A 29 35.22 -6.88 -16.23
CA VAL A 29 36.34 -6.36 -17.03
C VAL A 29 35.89 -5.08 -17.72
N HIS A 30 36.45 -3.95 -17.30
CA HIS A 30 36.28 -2.68 -17.98
C HIS A 30 37.18 -2.62 -19.22
N TYR A 31 36.69 -2.06 -20.32
CA TYR A 31 37.46 -1.88 -21.54
C TYR A 31 36.96 -0.68 -22.36
N GLU A 32 37.85 -0.03 -23.08
CA GLU A 32 37.55 1.08 -23.97
C GLU A 32 37.57 0.58 -25.42
N VAL A 33 36.53 0.90 -26.19
CA VAL A 33 36.53 0.74 -27.65
C VAL A 33 36.69 2.11 -28.29
N GLU A 34 37.79 2.30 -29.01
CA GLU A 34 38.11 3.48 -29.78
C GLU A 34 37.88 3.17 -31.27
N ALA A 35 36.87 3.80 -31.86
CA ALA A 35 36.53 3.70 -33.27
C ALA A 35 37.00 4.96 -33.99
N THR A 36 38.02 4.83 -34.85
CA THR A 36 38.55 5.93 -35.65
C THR A 36 38.25 5.75 -37.13
N ILE A 37 37.66 6.77 -37.73
CA ILE A 37 37.44 6.88 -39.18
C ILE A 37 38.66 7.55 -39.79
N LEU A 38 39.29 6.87 -40.75
CA LEU A 38 40.47 7.34 -41.47
C LEU A 38 40.10 7.77 -42.89
N GLY A 39 40.63 8.93 -43.31
CA GLY A 39 40.55 9.42 -44.69
C GLY A 39 41.52 8.69 -45.62
N GLU A 40 41.48 9.01 -46.92
CA GLU A 40 42.28 8.32 -47.97
C GLU A 40 43.79 8.28 -47.70
N MET A 41 44.34 9.31 -47.04
CA MET A 41 45.78 9.44 -46.74
C MET A 41 46.20 8.78 -45.41
N GLY A 42 45.25 8.18 -44.66
CA GLY A 42 45.48 7.57 -43.35
C GLY A 42 45.29 8.51 -42.16
N ASP A 43 44.90 9.75 -42.40
CA ASP A 43 44.66 10.78 -41.37
C ASP A 43 43.33 10.53 -40.63
N THR A 44 43.32 10.79 -39.32
CA THR A 44 42.12 10.62 -38.47
C THR A 44 41.12 11.75 -38.67
N MET A 45 39.94 11.45 -39.21
CA MET A 45 38.88 12.44 -39.48
C MET A 45 37.84 12.53 -38.36
N LEU A 46 37.55 11.41 -37.70
CA LEU A 46 36.65 11.34 -36.54
C LEU A 46 37.05 10.16 -35.63
N GLY A 47 36.94 10.35 -34.32
CA GLY A 47 37.26 9.33 -33.33
C GLY A 47 36.25 9.35 -32.20
N GLU A 48 35.51 8.25 -32.02
CA GLU A 48 34.59 8.06 -30.90
C GLU A 48 35.16 7.01 -29.94
N ARG A 49 35.02 7.27 -28.64
CA ARG A 49 35.48 6.39 -27.56
C ARG A 49 34.30 6.01 -26.70
N LYS A 50 34.13 4.71 -26.47
CA LYS A 50 33.06 4.17 -25.63
C LYS A 50 33.65 3.26 -24.57
N GLU A 51 33.36 3.58 -23.31
CA GLU A 51 33.63 2.71 -22.18
C GLU A 51 32.58 1.59 -22.13
N CYS A 52 33.06 0.36 -21.96
CA CYS A 52 32.27 -0.86 -21.94
C CYS A 52 32.70 -1.74 -20.76
N GLN A 53 31.81 -2.65 -20.36
CA GLN A 53 32.09 -3.64 -19.31
C GLN A 53 31.69 -5.05 -19.79
N LYS A 54 32.49 -6.06 -19.45
CA LYS A 54 32.19 -7.48 -19.69
C LYS A 54 32.18 -8.24 -18.37
N ILE A 55 31.08 -8.94 -18.08
CA ILE A 55 30.94 -9.75 -16.86
C ILE A 55 31.31 -11.20 -17.18
N ILE A 56 32.30 -11.75 -16.46
CA ILE A 56 32.79 -13.13 -16.55
C ILE A 56 32.23 -13.91 -15.36
N ARG A 57 31.19 -14.72 -15.56
CA ARG A 57 30.53 -15.49 -14.50
C ARG A 57 31.23 -16.82 -14.23
N LEU A 58 31.61 -17.06 -12.98
CA LEU A 58 32.45 -18.17 -12.56
C LEU A 58 31.59 -19.28 -11.96
N LYS A 59 30.77 -19.92 -12.81
CA LYS A 59 29.75 -20.90 -12.40
C LYS A 59 30.28 -22.07 -11.53
N SER A 60 31.56 -22.41 -11.66
CA SER A 60 32.22 -23.52 -10.94
C SER A 60 33.02 -23.10 -9.69
N LEU A 61 33.09 -21.81 -9.34
CA LEU A 61 33.93 -21.31 -8.24
C LEU A 61 33.38 -21.70 -6.85
N ASN A 62 34.03 -22.65 -6.21
CA ASN A 62 33.72 -23.18 -4.88
C ASN A 62 34.99 -23.24 -4.00
N ALA A 63 34.84 -23.66 -2.74
CA ALA A 63 35.94 -23.66 -1.76
C ALA A 63 37.13 -24.58 -2.13
N ASN A 64 36.92 -25.56 -3.02
CA ASN A 64 37.94 -26.52 -3.46
C ASN A 64 38.49 -26.21 -4.87
N THR A 65 38.13 -25.08 -5.47
CA THR A 65 38.60 -24.69 -6.82
C THR A 65 40.06 -24.25 -6.78
N ASP A 66 40.89 -24.82 -7.66
CA ASP A 66 42.24 -24.32 -7.94
C ASP A 66 42.15 -22.96 -8.65
N ILE A 67 42.50 -21.92 -7.92
CA ILE A 67 42.45 -20.52 -8.36
C ILE A 67 43.53 -20.24 -9.41
N THR A 68 44.74 -20.78 -9.26
CA THR A 68 45.87 -20.54 -10.17
C THR A 68 45.61 -21.13 -11.56
N SER A 69 44.94 -22.28 -11.63
CA SER A 69 44.50 -22.87 -12.90
C SER A 69 43.27 -22.16 -13.49
N LEU A 70 42.32 -21.72 -12.67
CA LEU A 70 41.17 -20.94 -13.13
C LEU A 70 41.59 -19.56 -13.65
N ALA A 71 42.53 -18.88 -12.99
CA ALA A 71 43.05 -17.56 -13.40
C ALA A 71 43.68 -17.62 -14.80
N ARG A 72 44.54 -18.62 -15.05
CA ARG A 72 45.13 -18.86 -16.37
C ARG A 72 44.06 -19.06 -17.44
N LYS A 73 43.08 -19.92 -17.18
CA LYS A 73 41.96 -20.16 -18.11
C LYS A 73 41.15 -18.88 -18.39
N VAL A 74 40.84 -18.06 -17.38
CA VAL A 74 40.11 -16.80 -17.55
C VAL A 74 40.88 -15.79 -18.41
N VAL A 75 42.21 -15.73 -18.26
CA VAL A 75 43.08 -14.85 -19.07
C VAL A 75 43.21 -15.38 -20.51
N GLU A 76 43.33 -16.69 -20.71
CA GLU A 76 43.40 -17.33 -22.03
C GLU A 76 42.08 -17.18 -22.83
N GLU A 77 40.93 -17.37 -22.18
CA GLU A 77 39.61 -17.25 -22.84
C GLU A 77 39.15 -15.79 -23.02
N CYS A 78 39.65 -14.84 -22.22
CA CYS A 78 39.22 -13.44 -22.28
C CYS A 78 40.29 -12.50 -22.89
N LYS A 79 40.24 -12.33 -24.22
CA LYS A 79 41.10 -11.41 -25.01
C LYS A 79 41.08 -9.92 -24.58
N LEU A 80 40.22 -9.52 -23.64
CA LEU A 80 40.19 -8.18 -23.06
C LEU A 80 41.14 -8.03 -21.86
N ILE A 81 41.59 -9.15 -21.28
CA ILE A 81 42.55 -9.18 -20.18
C ILE A 81 43.93 -9.42 -20.77
N HIS A 82 44.88 -8.52 -20.50
CA HIS A 82 46.26 -8.69 -20.95
C HIS A 82 46.98 -9.76 -20.09
N PRO A 83 47.83 -10.64 -20.64
CA PRO A 83 48.51 -11.69 -19.88
C PRO A 83 49.30 -11.23 -18.66
N SER A 84 49.78 -9.98 -18.64
CA SER A 84 50.45 -9.39 -17.46
C SER A 84 49.53 -9.19 -16.24
N LYS A 85 48.20 -9.24 -16.40
CA LYS A 85 47.21 -9.13 -15.33
C LYS A 85 46.85 -10.48 -14.68
N LEU A 86 47.58 -11.56 -14.98
CA LEU A 86 47.29 -12.89 -14.43
C LEU A 86 47.24 -12.91 -12.89
N ALA A 87 48.20 -12.25 -12.22
CA ALA A 87 48.24 -12.16 -10.75
C ALA A 87 47.07 -11.33 -10.16
N GLU A 88 46.63 -10.28 -10.86
CA GLU A 88 45.46 -9.46 -10.51
C GLU A 88 44.19 -10.32 -10.56
N VAL A 89 44.00 -11.08 -11.65
CA VAL A 89 42.89 -12.03 -11.80
C VAL A 89 42.91 -13.11 -10.72
N GLU A 90 44.08 -13.69 -10.42
CA GLU A 90 44.24 -14.71 -9.39
C GLU A 90 43.85 -14.21 -8.00
N GLN A 91 44.25 -12.97 -7.64
CA GLN A 91 43.88 -12.33 -6.38
C GLN A 91 42.38 -12.05 -6.28
N LEU A 92 41.74 -11.58 -7.36
CA LEU A 92 40.30 -11.30 -7.39
C LEU A 92 39.46 -12.59 -7.30
N LEU A 93 39.93 -13.68 -7.93
CA LEU A 93 39.34 -15.01 -7.79
C LEU A 93 39.49 -15.57 -6.37
N TYR A 94 40.65 -15.37 -5.72
CA TYR A 94 40.87 -15.72 -4.31
C TYR A 94 39.94 -14.96 -3.37
N TYR A 95 39.73 -13.66 -3.61
CA TYR A 95 38.75 -12.87 -2.88
C TYR A 95 37.33 -13.44 -3.07
N LEU A 96 36.90 -13.72 -4.30
CA LEU A 96 35.56 -14.28 -4.60
C LEU A 96 35.34 -15.69 -4.02
N GLN A 97 36.39 -16.50 -3.88
CA GLN A 97 36.31 -17.81 -3.23
C GLN A 97 36.07 -17.67 -1.71
N ASN A 98 36.77 -16.73 -1.08
CA ASN A 98 36.80 -16.55 0.38
C ASN A 98 35.81 -15.51 0.92
N ARG A 99 35.07 -14.84 0.04
CA ARG A 99 34.05 -13.84 0.40
C ARG A 99 32.91 -14.47 1.20
N ARG A 100 33.00 -14.38 2.52
CA ARG A 100 31.86 -14.64 3.42
C ARG A 100 30.72 -13.69 3.06
N GLY A 101 29.49 -14.20 3.03
CA GLY A 101 28.33 -13.40 2.64
C GLY A 101 28.05 -12.29 3.66
N SER A 102 28.44 -11.06 3.33
CA SER A 102 27.99 -9.88 4.07
C SER A 102 26.51 -9.62 3.77
N PRO A 103 25.73 -9.09 4.74
CA PRO A 103 24.36 -8.68 4.49
C PRO A 103 24.29 -7.62 3.37
N PRO A 104 23.22 -7.58 2.56
CA PRO A 104 23.07 -6.56 1.53
C PRO A 104 22.96 -5.17 2.18
N GLY A 105 23.93 -4.30 1.89
CA GLY A 105 23.89 -2.89 2.29
C GLY A 105 22.65 -2.18 1.71
N ARG A 106 22.11 -1.22 2.47
CA ARG A 106 20.88 -0.47 2.17
C ARG A 106 20.97 0.32 0.84
N GLU A 107 20.64 -0.33 -0.27
CA GLU A 107 20.08 0.33 -1.47
C GLU A 107 18.80 -0.41 -1.92
N LYS A 108 17.64 -0.02 -1.37
CA LYS A 108 16.33 -0.45 -1.86
C LYS A 108 16.03 0.18 -3.24
N ARG A 109 16.67 -0.35 -4.29
CA ARG A 109 16.01 -0.46 -5.60
C ARG A 109 15.38 -1.84 -5.67
N GLU A 110 14.05 -1.88 -5.63
CA GLU A 110 13.31 -3.10 -5.97
C GLU A 110 13.64 -3.51 -7.41
N LYS A 111 14.63 -4.38 -7.57
CA LYS A 111 14.82 -5.09 -8.82
C LYS A 111 13.65 -6.06 -8.93
N ILE A 112 12.63 -5.67 -9.69
CA ILE A 112 11.67 -6.58 -10.29
C ILE A 112 12.49 -7.77 -10.81
N SER A 113 12.24 -8.95 -10.26
CA SER A 113 12.83 -10.19 -10.76
C SER A 113 12.44 -10.29 -12.22
N LYS A 114 13.42 -10.10 -13.13
CA LYS A 114 13.16 -10.29 -14.55
C LYS A 114 12.64 -11.70 -14.72
N LEU A 115 11.42 -11.81 -15.25
CA LEU A 115 10.85 -13.08 -15.68
C LEU A 115 11.92 -13.80 -16.52
N LYS A 116 12.15 -15.07 -16.20
CA LYS A 116 13.07 -15.90 -16.99
C LYS A 116 12.38 -16.20 -18.31
N ASP A 117 13.12 -16.08 -19.41
CA ASP A 117 12.64 -16.51 -20.71
C ASP A 117 12.13 -17.97 -20.62
N PRO A 118 11.01 -18.30 -21.28
CA PRO A 118 10.51 -19.66 -21.30
C PRO A 118 11.62 -20.63 -21.76
N PRO A 119 11.82 -21.78 -21.09
CA PRO A 119 12.67 -22.82 -21.62
C PRO A 119 12.07 -23.36 -22.93
N PRO A 120 12.88 -23.96 -23.80
CA PRO A 120 12.36 -24.75 -24.92
C PRO A 120 11.50 -25.90 -24.38
N PHE A 121 10.51 -26.30 -25.17
CA PHE A 121 9.60 -27.39 -24.83
C PHE A 121 10.33 -28.74 -24.91
N GLU A 122 10.07 -29.65 -23.98
CA GLU A 122 10.53 -31.04 -24.08
C GLU A 122 9.89 -31.70 -25.31
N GLY A 123 10.67 -31.87 -26.38
CA GLY A 123 10.21 -32.30 -27.71
C GLY A 123 10.34 -31.25 -28.83
N MET A 124 10.77 -30.01 -28.53
CA MET A 124 11.23 -29.04 -29.55
C MET A 124 12.71 -29.22 -29.94
N GLU A 125 13.44 -30.10 -29.27
CA GLU A 125 14.83 -30.43 -29.59
C GLU A 125 14.86 -31.31 -30.85
N ILE A 126 15.00 -30.67 -32.01
CA ILE A 126 15.42 -31.34 -33.24
C ILE A 126 16.92 -31.65 -33.10
N ASP A 127 17.35 -32.85 -33.50
CA ASP A 127 18.77 -33.21 -33.60
C ASP A 127 19.54 -32.34 -34.61
N GLU A 128 18.81 -31.66 -35.51
CA GLU A 128 19.33 -30.76 -36.53
C GLU A 128 19.65 -29.37 -35.93
N ILE A 129 20.85 -28.87 -36.19
CA ILE A 129 21.31 -27.53 -35.80
C ILE A 129 21.01 -26.56 -36.95
N ALA A 130 20.15 -25.58 -36.71
CA ALA A 130 19.80 -24.58 -37.72
C ALA A 130 20.97 -23.63 -38.03
N ASN A 131 21.09 -23.24 -39.30
CA ASN A 131 22.08 -22.30 -39.81
C ASN A 131 21.36 -21.19 -40.59
N ILE A 132 21.75 -19.93 -40.37
CA ILE A 132 21.03 -18.78 -40.94
C ILE A 132 21.14 -18.68 -42.47
N ASN A 133 22.19 -19.28 -43.04
CA ASN A 133 22.39 -19.35 -44.49
C ASN A 133 21.38 -20.26 -45.20
N ASP A 134 20.79 -21.22 -44.47
CA ASP A 134 19.88 -22.24 -45.01
C ASP A 134 18.40 -21.82 -44.83
N ILE A 135 18.16 -20.52 -44.60
CA ILE A 135 16.82 -19.97 -44.31
C ILE A 135 15.83 -20.16 -45.45
N GLU A 136 16.28 -20.18 -46.71
CA GLU A 136 15.41 -20.40 -47.87
C GLU A 136 14.78 -21.81 -47.82
N ASP A 137 15.58 -22.85 -47.54
CA ASP A 137 15.11 -24.23 -47.33
C ASP A 137 14.08 -24.31 -46.19
N TYR A 138 14.29 -23.55 -45.10
CA TYR A 138 13.36 -23.53 -43.97
C TYR A 138 12.05 -22.80 -44.29
N ILE A 139 12.08 -21.85 -45.24
CA ILE A 139 10.88 -21.17 -45.76
C ILE A 139 10.09 -22.11 -46.67
N GLU A 140 10.74 -22.92 -47.52
CA GLU A 140 10.04 -23.89 -48.38
C GLU A 140 9.18 -24.86 -47.55
N LEU A 141 9.71 -25.38 -46.44
CA LEU A 141 8.97 -26.21 -45.48
C LEU A 141 7.69 -25.56 -44.92
N LEU A 142 7.55 -24.23 -44.95
CA LEU A 142 6.34 -23.51 -44.52
C LEU A 142 5.19 -23.54 -45.54
N TYR A 143 5.41 -24.06 -46.74
CA TYR A 143 4.39 -24.22 -47.79
C TYR A 143 3.82 -25.64 -47.87
N GLU A 144 4.54 -26.63 -47.32
CA GLU A 144 4.21 -28.05 -47.34
C GLU A 144 3.16 -28.46 -46.26
N ASP A 145 3.08 -29.76 -45.95
CA ASP A 145 2.17 -30.31 -44.94
C ASP A 145 2.51 -29.88 -43.50
N ILE A 146 1.59 -30.12 -42.57
CA ILE A 146 1.73 -29.71 -41.15
C ILE A 146 3.01 -30.23 -40.47
N PRO A 147 3.51 -31.48 -40.69
CA PRO A 147 4.77 -31.93 -40.10
C PRO A 147 5.98 -31.11 -40.58
N ASP A 148 6.04 -30.79 -41.87
CA ASP A 148 7.12 -30.00 -42.46
C ASP A 148 7.06 -28.54 -41.99
N LYS A 149 5.87 -27.95 -41.91
CA LYS A 149 5.65 -26.64 -41.27
C LYS A 149 6.12 -26.60 -39.82
N VAL A 150 5.89 -27.66 -39.04
CA VAL A 150 6.41 -27.76 -37.66
C VAL A 150 7.93 -27.79 -37.66
N ARG A 151 8.57 -28.58 -38.53
CA ARG A 151 10.04 -28.65 -38.67
C ARG A 151 10.66 -27.32 -39.11
N GLY A 152 10.16 -26.70 -40.19
CA GLY A 152 10.63 -25.42 -40.69
C GLY A 152 10.49 -24.30 -39.66
N SER A 153 9.33 -24.20 -38.99
CA SER A 153 9.14 -23.21 -37.92
C SER A 153 10.02 -23.47 -36.69
N ALA A 154 10.35 -24.73 -36.36
CA ALA A 154 11.26 -25.07 -35.27
C ALA A 154 12.73 -24.73 -35.60
N LEU A 155 13.17 -24.93 -36.85
CA LEU A 155 14.50 -24.52 -37.33
C LEU A 155 14.65 -22.99 -37.30
N ILE A 156 13.66 -22.24 -37.82
CA ILE A 156 13.67 -20.77 -37.73
C ILE A 156 13.60 -20.29 -36.27
N LEU A 157 12.92 -21.02 -35.38
CA LEU A 157 12.92 -20.71 -33.95
C LEU A 157 14.30 -20.92 -33.31
N GLN A 158 15.06 -21.96 -33.67
CA GLN A 158 16.44 -22.10 -33.19
C GLN A 158 17.28 -20.87 -33.57
N LEU A 159 17.13 -20.36 -34.81
CA LEU A 159 17.81 -19.13 -35.24
C LEU A 159 17.36 -17.91 -34.43
N ALA A 160 16.05 -17.70 -34.27
CA ALA A 160 15.49 -16.54 -33.58
C ALA A 160 15.78 -16.49 -32.07
N ARG A 161 16.12 -17.63 -31.46
CA ARG A 161 16.56 -17.70 -30.04
C ARG A 161 17.96 -17.14 -29.82
N ASN A 162 18.76 -16.94 -30.87
CA ASN A 162 20.00 -16.17 -30.77
C ASN A 162 19.73 -14.68 -31.09
N PRO A 163 19.90 -13.75 -30.14
CA PRO A 163 19.65 -12.33 -30.39
C PRO A 163 20.46 -11.73 -31.55
N ASP A 164 21.68 -12.23 -31.78
CA ASP A 164 22.55 -11.75 -32.86
C ASP A 164 21.96 -12.02 -34.25
N ASN A 165 21.10 -13.04 -34.38
CA ASN A 165 20.45 -13.40 -35.64
C ASN A 165 19.20 -12.54 -35.95
N LEU A 166 18.66 -11.80 -34.97
CA LEU A 166 17.37 -11.12 -35.12
C LEU A 166 17.40 -9.97 -36.15
N GLU A 167 18.53 -9.27 -36.29
CA GLU A 167 18.66 -8.20 -37.31
C GLU A 167 18.71 -8.74 -38.74
N GLU A 168 19.24 -9.96 -38.94
CA GLU A 168 19.29 -10.63 -40.24
C GLU A 168 17.92 -11.28 -40.56
N LEU A 169 17.29 -11.93 -39.58
CA LEU A 169 15.91 -12.43 -39.69
C LEU A 169 14.89 -11.31 -39.95
N LEU A 170 15.13 -10.09 -39.44
CA LEU A 170 14.31 -8.91 -39.72
C LEU A 170 14.35 -8.50 -41.20
N GLN A 171 15.51 -8.61 -41.83
CA GLN A 171 15.69 -8.26 -43.24
C GLN A 171 15.02 -9.28 -44.18
N ASN A 172 14.78 -10.50 -43.70
CA ASN A 172 14.09 -11.54 -44.45
C ASN A 172 12.55 -11.41 -44.33
N GLU A 173 11.99 -10.40 -44.99
CA GLU A 173 10.53 -10.16 -45.02
C GLU A 173 9.73 -11.34 -45.57
N THR A 174 10.32 -12.20 -46.41
CA THR A 174 9.64 -13.39 -46.96
C THR A 174 9.45 -14.46 -45.88
N ALA A 175 10.46 -14.73 -45.05
CA ALA A 175 10.34 -15.61 -43.87
C ALA A 175 9.25 -15.12 -42.92
N LEU A 176 9.29 -13.83 -42.54
CA LEU A 176 8.34 -13.24 -41.60
C LEU A 176 6.91 -13.20 -42.17
N GLY A 177 6.77 -12.92 -43.47
CA GLY A 177 5.51 -13.01 -44.20
C GLY A 177 4.94 -14.43 -44.25
N ALA A 178 5.78 -15.43 -44.53
CA ALA A 178 5.40 -16.84 -44.53
C ALA A 178 4.95 -17.31 -43.14
N LEU A 179 5.72 -17.02 -42.09
CA LEU A 179 5.37 -17.31 -40.69
C LEU A 179 4.05 -16.64 -40.29
N ALA A 180 3.84 -15.36 -40.62
CA ALA A 180 2.62 -14.63 -40.31
C ALA A 180 1.39 -15.15 -41.09
N ARG A 181 1.60 -15.71 -42.30
CA ARG A 181 0.56 -16.40 -43.08
C ARG A 181 0.20 -17.73 -42.44
N VAL A 182 1.19 -18.59 -42.17
CA VAL A 182 0.97 -19.92 -41.56
C VAL A 182 0.32 -19.80 -40.17
N LEU A 183 0.74 -18.84 -39.34
CA LEU A 183 0.07 -18.57 -38.04
C LEU A 183 -1.37 -18.08 -38.19
N ARG A 184 -1.77 -17.52 -39.34
CA ARG A 184 -3.14 -17.07 -39.59
C ARG A 184 -4.04 -18.21 -40.08
N GLU A 185 -3.49 -19.10 -40.90
CA GLU A 185 -4.20 -20.18 -41.59
C GLU A 185 -4.23 -21.48 -40.78
N ASP A 186 -3.09 -21.91 -40.24
CA ASP A 186 -2.86 -23.30 -39.79
C ASP A 186 -2.76 -23.48 -38.26
N TRP A 187 -2.80 -22.41 -37.47
CA TRP A 187 -2.63 -22.47 -36.00
C TRP A 187 -3.62 -23.39 -35.27
N LYS A 188 -4.82 -23.62 -35.83
CA LYS A 188 -5.81 -24.54 -35.27
C LYS A 188 -5.44 -26.01 -35.50
N GLN A 189 -4.63 -26.30 -36.52
CA GLN A 189 -4.25 -27.65 -36.90
C GLN A 189 -3.17 -28.22 -35.96
N SER A 190 -2.22 -27.37 -35.53
CA SER A 190 -1.14 -27.75 -34.61
C SER A 190 -0.85 -26.65 -33.59
N VAL A 191 -1.05 -26.99 -32.31
CA VAL A 191 -0.67 -26.15 -31.15
C VAL A 191 0.84 -25.92 -31.11
N GLU A 192 1.61 -26.90 -31.58
CA GLU A 192 3.08 -26.87 -31.64
C GLU A 192 3.57 -25.88 -32.69
N LEU A 193 2.99 -25.93 -33.90
CA LEU A 193 3.24 -24.95 -34.97
C LEU A 193 2.91 -23.53 -34.50
N ALA A 194 1.75 -23.34 -33.86
CA ALA A 194 1.36 -22.05 -33.30
C ALA A 194 2.36 -21.57 -32.22
N THR A 195 2.82 -22.48 -31.35
CA THR A 195 3.82 -22.18 -30.31
C THR A 195 5.15 -21.76 -30.91
N ASN A 196 5.66 -22.49 -31.91
CA ASN A 196 6.94 -22.18 -32.56
C ASN A 196 6.93 -20.78 -33.18
N ILE A 197 5.89 -20.46 -33.95
CA ILE A 197 5.79 -19.17 -34.64
C ILE A 197 5.57 -18.03 -33.64
N ILE A 198 4.75 -18.21 -32.60
CA ILE A 198 4.58 -17.20 -31.54
C ILE A 198 5.89 -17.01 -30.76
N TYR A 199 6.67 -18.06 -30.51
CA TYR A 199 7.97 -17.95 -29.87
C TYR A 199 8.94 -17.12 -30.76
N ILE A 200 9.00 -17.35 -32.08
CA ILE A 200 9.81 -16.50 -32.99
C ILE A 200 9.46 -15.01 -32.80
N PHE A 201 8.17 -14.64 -32.84
CA PHE A 201 7.76 -13.26 -32.61
C PHE A 201 7.92 -12.78 -31.16
N PHE A 202 7.95 -13.68 -30.18
CA PHE A 202 8.32 -13.36 -28.79
C PHE A 202 9.81 -12.97 -28.69
N CYS A 203 10.71 -13.67 -29.38
CA CYS A 203 12.13 -13.30 -29.43
C CYS A 203 12.32 -11.86 -29.97
N PHE A 204 11.59 -11.50 -31.04
CA PHE A 204 11.53 -10.10 -31.50
C PHE A 204 10.92 -9.17 -30.43
N SER A 205 9.85 -9.57 -29.74
CA SER A 205 9.15 -8.72 -28.76
C SER A 205 10.01 -8.30 -27.57
N SER A 206 11.10 -9.02 -27.29
CA SER A 206 12.06 -8.70 -26.22
C SER A 206 12.82 -7.38 -26.45
N PHE A 207 12.72 -6.78 -27.64
CA PHE A 207 13.29 -5.48 -27.98
C PHE A 207 12.22 -4.54 -28.54
N SER A 208 11.99 -3.40 -27.89
CA SER A 208 10.92 -2.45 -28.24
C SER A 208 11.04 -1.91 -29.67
N GLN A 209 12.26 -1.86 -30.22
CA GLN A 209 12.53 -1.51 -31.62
C GLN A 209 11.83 -2.43 -32.65
N PHE A 210 11.54 -3.69 -32.29
CA PHE A 210 10.86 -4.66 -33.16
C PHE A 210 9.34 -4.72 -32.92
N HIS A 211 8.77 -3.97 -31.95
CA HIS A 211 7.31 -3.98 -31.71
C HIS A 211 6.50 -3.47 -32.92
N GLY A 212 7.09 -2.59 -33.74
CA GLY A 212 6.53 -2.15 -35.01
C GLY A 212 6.32 -3.30 -36.02
N LEU A 213 7.25 -4.25 -36.08
CA LEU A 213 7.18 -5.45 -36.94
C LEU A 213 6.00 -6.35 -36.53
N ILE A 214 5.91 -6.63 -35.23
CA ILE A 214 4.88 -7.50 -34.63
C ILE A 214 3.48 -6.87 -34.84
N THR A 215 3.41 -5.54 -34.79
CA THR A 215 2.21 -4.77 -35.11
C THR A 215 1.87 -4.81 -36.60
N HIS A 216 2.85 -4.66 -37.49
CA HIS A 216 2.70 -4.70 -38.95
C HIS A 216 2.04 -6.01 -39.41
N TYR A 217 2.58 -7.16 -38.98
CA TYR A 217 2.03 -8.48 -39.29
C TYR A 217 0.78 -8.85 -38.46
N LYS A 218 0.32 -7.96 -37.57
CA LYS A 218 -0.85 -8.13 -36.67
C LYS A 218 -0.73 -9.31 -35.71
N ILE A 219 0.48 -9.72 -35.35
CA ILE A 219 0.75 -10.93 -34.57
C ILE A 219 0.14 -10.85 -33.17
N GLY A 220 0.22 -9.71 -32.48
CA GLY A 220 -0.43 -9.54 -31.16
C GLY A 220 -1.95 -9.76 -31.21
N ALA A 221 -2.61 -9.32 -32.30
CA ALA A 221 -4.03 -9.54 -32.50
C ALA A 221 -4.38 -11.01 -32.84
N LEU A 222 -3.47 -11.75 -33.47
CA LEU A 222 -3.59 -13.20 -33.68
C LEU A 222 -3.37 -13.97 -32.39
N CYS A 223 -2.35 -13.62 -31.60
CA CYS A 223 -2.06 -14.23 -30.29
C CYS A 223 -3.28 -14.18 -29.36
N MET A 224 -3.93 -13.02 -29.26
CA MET A 224 -5.19 -12.86 -28.50
C MET A 224 -6.29 -13.85 -28.95
N ASN A 225 -6.48 -14.03 -30.26
CA ASN A 225 -7.49 -14.95 -30.79
C ASN A 225 -7.13 -16.43 -30.52
N ILE A 226 -5.83 -16.76 -30.55
CA ILE A 226 -5.30 -18.11 -30.28
C ILE A 226 -5.48 -18.46 -28.79
N ILE A 227 -5.14 -17.52 -27.89
CA ILE A 227 -5.37 -17.66 -26.45
C ILE A 227 -6.86 -17.88 -26.14
N ASP A 228 -7.75 -17.03 -26.66
CA ASP A 228 -9.20 -17.15 -26.47
C ASP A 228 -9.73 -18.53 -26.88
N HIS A 229 -9.30 -19.02 -28.05
CA HIS A 229 -9.68 -20.33 -28.55
C HIS A 229 -9.18 -21.47 -27.68
N GLU A 230 -7.91 -21.46 -27.27
CA GLU A 230 -7.35 -22.53 -26.45
C GLU A 230 -7.90 -22.52 -25.02
N LEU A 231 -8.23 -21.34 -24.47
CA LEU A 231 -8.99 -21.24 -23.22
C LEU A 231 -10.42 -21.77 -23.36
N LYS A 232 -11.13 -21.52 -24.47
CA LYS A 232 -12.47 -22.09 -24.70
C LYS A 232 -12.44 -23.60 -24.96
N ARG A 233 -11.44 -24.06 -25.70
CA ARG A 233 -11.16 -25.49 -25.92
C ARG A 233 -10.89 -26.21 -24.60
N HIS A 234 -10.17 -25.57 -23.68
CA HIS A 234 -9.92 -26.13 -22.35
C HIS A 234 -11.21 -26.39 -21.57
N ASP A 235 -12.15 -25.43 -21.56
CA ASP A 235 -13.46 -25.59 -20.91
C ASP A 235 -14.23 -26.80 -21.46
N LEU A 236 -14.30 -26.92 -22.79
CA LEU A 236 -15.00 -28.04 -23.45
C LEU A 236 -14.42 -29.41 -23.05
N TRP A 237 -13.09 -29.48 -22.89
CA TRP A 237 -12.41 -30.70 -22.40
C TRP A 237 -12.67 -30.95 -20.91
N GLN A 238 -12.71 -29.90 -20.07
CA GLN A 238 -13.08 -30.04 -18.66
C GLN A 238 -14.53 -30.50 -18.51
N GLU A 239 -15.46 -29.97 -19.32
CA GLU A 239 -16.86 -30.41 -19.36
C GLU A 239 -16.99 -31.88 -19.78
N GLU A 240 -16.28 -32.32 -20.83
CA GLU A 240 -16.29 -33.72 -21.27
C GLU A 240 -15.77 -34.65 -20.15
N LEU A 241 -14.65 -34.27 -19.52
CA LEU A 241 -14.11 -35.03 -18.38
C LEU A 241 -15.07 -35.07 -17.21
N HIS A 242 -15.74 -33.97 -16.86
CA HIS A 242 -16.69 -33.95 -15.76
C HIS A 242 -17.94 -34.81 -16.05
N LYS A 243 -18.44 -34.79 -17.30
CA LYS A 243 -19.53 -35.67 -17.77
C LYS A 243 -19.11 -37.14 -17.69
N LYS A 244 -17.93 -37.51 -18.20
CA LYS A 244 -17.42 -38.90 -18.11
C LYS A 244 -17.16 -39.34 -16.67
N LYS A 245 -16.66 -38.44 -15.80
CA LYS A 245 -16.40 -38.76 -14.40
C LYS A 245 -17.69 -39.15 -13.67
N LYS A 246 -18.78 -38.38 -13.83
CA LYS A 246 -20.08 -38.73 -13.24
C LYS A 246 -20.57 -40.12 -13.66
N VAL A 247 -20.44 -40.46 -14.94
CA VAL A 247 -20.80 -41.79 -15.47
C VAL A 247 -19.95 -42.92 -14.85
N VAL A 248 -18.69 -42.64 -14.46
CA VAL A 248 -17.85 -43.60 -13.72
C VAL A 248 -18.23 -43.66 -12.24
N ASP A 249 -18.58 -42.52 -11.63
CA ASP A 249 -18.98 -42.46 -10.22
C ASP A 249 -20.35 -43.15 -10.00
N ASP A 250 -21.26 -43.09 -10.98
CA ASP A 250 -22.59 -43.76 -10.97
C ASP A 250 -22.52 -45.29 -11.15
N ASP A 251 -21.47 -45.82 -11.79
CA ASP A 251 -21.26 -47.26 -12.09
C ASP A 251 -19.82 -47.69 -11.72
N SER A 252 -19.47 -47.53 -10.44
CA SER A 252 -18.09 -47.59 -9.95
C SER A 252 -17.37 -48.96 -10.12
N ASP A 253 -18.12 -50.06 -10.27
CA ASP A 253 -17.58 -51.40 -10.53
C ASP A 253 -17.22 -51.62 -12.01
N ASN A 254 -17.61 -50.71 -12.90
CA ASN A 254 -17.42 -50.85 -14.34
C ASN A 254 -16.01 -50.45 -14.80
N HIS A 255 -15.12 -51.45 -14.77
CA HIS A 255 -13.74 -51.33 -15.24
C HIS A 255 -13.57 -50.79 -16.68
N VAL A 256 -14.58 -50.92 -17.56
CA VAL A 256 -14.51 -50.41 -18.94
C VAL A 256 -14.68 -48.89 -18.96
N LEU A 257 -15.67 -48.36 -18.25
CA LEU A 257 -15.90 -46.91 -18.12
C LEU A 257 -14.70 -46.21 -17.47
N LYS A 258 -14.16 -46.80 -16.40
CA LYS A 258 -12.96 -46.29 -15.72
C LYS A 258 -11.75 -46.20 -16.66
N LYS A 259 -11.54 -47.22 -17.51
CA LYS A 259 -10.44 -47.27 -18.49
C LYS A 259 -10.61 -46.25 -19.63
N ASP A 260 -11.83 -45.98 -20.08
CA ASP A 260 -12.06 -44.91 -21.08
C ASP A 260 -11.86 -43.51 -20.47
N TYR A 261 -12.30 -43.30 -19.22
CA TYR A 261 -12.02 -42.08 -18.48
C TYR A 261 -10.51 -41.85 -18.33
N GLU A 262 -9.74 -42.84 -17.86
CA GLU A 262 -8.28 -42.75 -17.75
C GLU A 262 -7.59 -42.42 -19.09
N LYS A 263 -8.06 -43.03 -20.20
CA LYS A 263 -7.55 -42.74 -21.55
C LYS A 263 -7.88 -41.32 -22.00
N THR A 264 -9.07 -40.82 -21.68
CA THR A 264 -9.50 -39.45 -21.98
C THR A 264 -8.72 -38.43 -21.14
N TYR A 265 -8.51 -38.73 -19.86
CA TYR A 265 -7.74 -37.90 -18.94
C TYR A 265 -6.26 -37.78 -19.35
N LYS A 266 -5.62 -38.87 -19.79
CA LYS A 266 -4.25 -38.81 -20.36
C LYS A 266 -4.16 -37.93 -21.62
N LYS A 267 -5.16 -37.95 -22.49
CA LYS A 267 -5.22 -37.04 -23.65
C LYS A 267 -5.35 -35.58 -23.22
N TYR A 268 -6.19 -35.31 -22.22
CA TYR A 268 -6.33 -33.98 -21.64
C TYR A 268 -5.04 -33.47 -21.01
N GLN A 269 -4.34 -34.30 -20.21
CA GLN A 269 -3.04 -33.93 -19.63
C GLN A 269 -2.02 -33.56 -20.72
N GLY A 270 -1.92 -34.35 -21.80
CA GLY A 270 -1.07 -34.03 -22.95
C GLY A 270 -1.46 -32.76 -23.69
N LEU A 271 -2.76 -32.42 -23.74
CA LEU A 271 -3.23 -31.13 -24.27
C LEU A 271 -2.84 -29.98 -23.33
N VAL A 272 -3.02 -30.13 -22.02
CA VAL A 272 -2.72 -29.08 -21.02
C VAL A 272 -1.24 -28.69 -21.07
N ILE A 273 -0.33 -29.67 -21.11
CA ILE A 273 1.12 -29.42 -21.23
C ILE A 273 1.45 -28.58 -22.48
N LYS A 274 0.86 -28.90 -23.64
CA LYS A 274 1.06 -28.11 -24.87
C LYS A 274 0.40 -26.73 -24.79
N GLN A 275 -0.77 -26.62 -24.15
CA GLN A 275 -1.44 -25.33 -23.93
C GLN A 275 -0.65 -24.40 -23.00
N GLU A 276 -0.04 -24.92 -21.93
CA GLU A 276 0.70 -24.10 -20.97
C GLU A 276 1.91 -23.42 -21.62
N GLN A 277 2.66 -24.14 -22.46
CA GLN A 277 3.77 -23.56 -23.21
C GLN A 277 3.29 -22.49 -24.20
N LEU A 278 2.22 -22.77 -24.97
CA LEU A 278 1.61 -21.82 -25.91
C LEU A 278 1.14 -20.55 -25.19
N LEU A 279 0.39 -20.70 -24.09
CA LEU A 279 -0.10 -19.59 -23.28
C LEU A 279 1.06 -18.79 -22.69
N ARG A 280 2.14 -19.44 -22.25
CA ARG A 280 3.33 -18.76 -21.72
C ARG A 280 3.99 -17.89 -22.78
N VAL A 281 4.34 -18.42 -23.96
CA VAL A 281 4.97 -17.59 -25.01
C VAL A 281 4.04 -16.49 -25.51
N ALA A 282 2.74 -16.77 -25.63
CA ALA A 282 1.76 -15.80 -26.13
C ALA A 282 1.47 -14.67 -25.12
N PHE A 283 1.29 -14.97 -23.82
CA PHE A 283 1.14 -13.93 -22.80
C PHE A 283 2.43 -13.12 -22.59
N TYR A 284 3.61 -13.72 -22.75
CA TYR A 284 4.87 -12.97 -22.63
C TYR A 284 5.06 -12.01 -23.80
N LEU A 285 4.81 -12.45 -25.04
CA LEU A 285 4.76 -11.57 -26.21
C LEU A 285 3.81 -10.38 -25.97
N LEU A 286 2.60 -10.65 -25.48
CA LEU A 286 1.61 -9.60 -25.21
C LEU A 286 2.02 -8.67 -24.05
N LEU A 287 2.65 -9.21 -23.00
CA LEU A 287 3.20 -8.42 -21.88
C LEU A 287 4.30 -7.46 -22.35
N ASN A 288 5.19 -7.91 -23.23
CA ASN A 288 6.22 -7.07 -23.84
C ASN A 288 5.59 -5.96 -24.71
N LEU A 289 4.62 -6.30 -25.56
CA LEU A 289 3.91 -5.31 -26.39
C LEU A 289 3.08 -4.30 -25.57
N ALA A 290 2.65 -4.68 -24.35
CA ALA A 290 1.93 -3.78 -23.45
C ALA A 290 2.83 -2.69 -22.84
N GLU A 291 4.13 -2.66 -23.12
CA GLU A 291 5.00 -1.49 -22.86
C GLU A 291 4.39 -0.20 -23.45
N ASP A 292 3.82 -0.27 -24.66
CA ASP A 292 3.02 0.82 -25.25
C ASP A 292 1.59 0.83 -24.70
N THR A 293 1.20 1.90 -24.01
CA THR A 293 -0.14 2.08 -23.44
C THR A 293 -1.25 2.12 -24.50
N ARG A 294 -0.96 2.55 -25.74
CA ARG A 294 -1.94 2.51 -26.84
C ARG A 294 -2.22 1.08 -27.30
N THR A 295 -1.22 0.21 -27.20
CA THR A 295 -1.34 -1.22 -27.51
C THR A 295 -1.98 -1.96 -26.34
N GLU A 296 -1.66 -1.61 -25.10
CA GLU A 296 -2.35 -2.11 -23.90
C GLU A 296 -3.87 -1.83 -23.98
N LEU A 297 -4.29 -0.60 -24.32
CA LEU A 297 -5.71 -0.25 -24.50
C LEU A 297 -6.39 -1.08 -25.61
N LYS A 298 -5.69 -1.40 -26.70
CA LYS A 298 -6.22 -2.30 -27.75
C LYS A 298 -6.36 -3.75 -27.27
N MET A 299 -5.50 -4.20 -26.35
CA MET A 299 -5.62 -5.52 -25.71
C MET A 299 -6.78 -5.56 -24.72
N ARG A 300 -6.97 -4.48 -23.94
CA ARG A 300 -8.14 -4.31 -23.04
C ARG A 300 -9.45 -4.40 -23.82
N ASN A 301 -9.57 -3.67 -24.93
CA ASN A 301 -10.73 -3.73 -25.83
C ASN A 301 -10.95 -5.11 -26.50
N LYS A 302 -10.01 -6.06 -26.31
CA LYS A 302 -10.11 -7.47 -26.70
C LYS A 302 -10.15 -8.43 -25.51
N ASN A 303 -10.49 -7.95 -24.32
CA ASN A 303 -10.70 -8.73 -23.10
C ASN A 303 -9.44 -9.47 -22.58
N ILE A 304 -8.24 -8.88 -22.71
CA ILE A 304 -7.00 -9.48 -22.14
C ILE A 304 -7.13 -9.78 -20.65
N VAL A 305 -7.80 -8.91 -19.88
CA VAL A 305 -8.02 -9.12 -18.45
C VAL A 305 -8.81 -10.40 -18.20
N HIS A 306 -9.88 -10.66 -18.95
CA HIS A 306 -10.64 -11.91 -18.87
C HIS A 306 -9.78 -13.14 -19.19
N MET A 307 -8.95 -13.08 -20.23
CA MET A 307 -8.05 -14.19 -20.59
C MET A 307 -7.02 -14.49 -19.50
N LEU A 308 -6.47 -13.44 -18.88
CA LEU A 308 -5.51 -13.56 -17.78
C LEU A 308 -6.16 -14.10 -16.50
N VAL A 309 -7.27 -13.51 -16.04
CA VAL A 309 -7.96 -13.96 -14.82
C VAL A 309 -8.45 -15.40 -14.95
N LYS A 310 -8.93 -15.81 -16.13
CA LYS A 310 -9.28 -17.20 -16.41
C LYS A 310 -8.06 -18.14 -16.41
N SER A 311 -6.88 -17.64 -16.76
CA SER A 311 -5.64 -18.43 -16.73
C SER A 311 -5.11 -18.66 -15.31
N LEU A 312 -5.68 -18.01 -14.28
CA LEU A 312 -5.37 -18.27 -12.86
C LEU A 312 -5.93 -19.61 -12.33
N ASP A 313 -6.82 -20.28 -13.09
CA ASP A 313 -7.30 -21.63 -12.74
C ASP A 313 -6.34 -22.75 -13.22
N ARG A 314 -5.14 -22.41 -13.69
CA ARG A 314 -4.05 -23.34 -14.06
C ARG A 314 -3.16 -23.65 -12.84
N GLU A 315 -2.42 -24.75 -12.89
CA GLU A 315 -1.53 -25.19 -11.80
C GLU A 315 -0.04 -24.87 -12.04
N ASN A 316 0.35 -24.58 -13.28
CA ASN A 316 1.73 -24.31 -13.65
C ASN A 316 2.26 -22.98 -13.09
N PHE A 317 3.15 -23.06 -12.10
CA PHE A 317 3.70 -21.89 -11.40
C PHE A 317 4.37 -20.88 -12.35
N GLU A 318 5.11 -21.32 -13.37
CA GLU A 318 5.81 -20.39 -14.28
C GLU A 318 4.83 -19.60 -15.16
N LEU A 319 3.74 -20.25 -15.61
CA LEU A 319 2.63 -19.58 -16.30
C LEU A 319 1.89 -18.63 -15.36
N LEU A 320 1.58 -19.07 -14.12
CA LEU A 320 0.90 -18.24 -13.13
C LEU A 320 1.71 -16.99 -12.77
N ILE A 321 3.03 -17.10 -12.58
CA ILE A 321 3.91 -15.95 -12.29
C ILE A 321 3.86 -14.93 -13.44
N LEU A 322 3.88 -15.38 -14.69
CA LEU A 322 3.74 -14.50 -15.86
C LEU A 322 2.35 -13.84 -15.93
N VAL A 323 1.27 -14.62 -15.78
CA VAL A 323 -0.11 -14.12 -15.79
C VAL A 323 -0.32 -13.08 -14.68
N MET A 324 0.16 -13.37 -13.48
CA MET A 324 0.13 -12.47 -12.33
C MET A 324 0.98 -11.22 -12.52
N SER A 325 2.14 -11.32 -13.19
CA SER A 325 2.96 -10.16 -13.55
C SER A 325 2.24 -9.25 -14.53
N PHE A 326 1.52 -9.81 -15.50
CA PHE A 326 0.73 -9.05 -16.46
C PHE A 326 -0.48 -8.39 -15.78
N LEU A 327 -1.23 -9.12 -14.95
CA LEU A 327 -2.31 -8.54 -14.14
C LEU A 327 -1.80 -7.42 -13.21
N LYS A 328 -0.63 -7.59 -12.57
CA LYS A 328 0.03 -6.55 -11.75
C LYS A 328 0.37 -5.30 -12.56
N LYS A 329 0.81 -5.43 -13.81
CA LYS A 329 1.02 -4.28 -14.72
C LYS A 329 -0.32 -3.61 -15.08
N LEU A 330 -1.31 -4.38 -15.50
CA LEU A 330 -2.60 -3.86 -15.94
C LEU A 330 -3.36 -3.15 -14.81
N SER A 331 -3.28 -3.63 -13.57
CA SER A 331 -4.04 -3.12 -12.41
C SER A 331 -3.70 -1.69 -11.99
N VAL A 332 -2.65 -1.08 -12.55
CA VAL A 332 -2.30 0.33 -12.35
C VAL A 332 -3.34 1.26 -13.01
N PHE A 333 -4.00 0.83 -14.09
CA PHE A 333 -5.06 1.58 -14.75
C PHE A 333 -6.44 1.23 -14.17
N VAL A 334 -7.23 2.25 -13.84
CA VAL A 334 -8.51 2.09 -13.16
C VAL A 334 -9.50 1.23 -13.96
N GLU A 335 -9.47 1.32 -15.29
CA GLU A 335 -10.38 0.60 -16.16
C GLU A 335 -10.03 -0.90 -16.24
N ASN A 336 -8.74 -1.24 -16.37
CA ASN A 336 -8.28 -2.63 -16.24
C ASN A 336 -8.59 -3.21 -14.85
N LYS A 337 -8.39 -2.40 -13.79
CA LYS A 337 -8.71 -2.77 -12.41
C LYS A 337 -10.21 -3.02 -12.22
N ASN A 338 -11.07 -2.22 -12.86
CA ASN A 338 -12.53 -2.43 -12.86
C ASN A 338 -12.90 -3.74 -13.58
N ASP A 339 -12.30 -4.03 -14.74
CA ASP A 339 -12.50 -5.32 -15.44
C ASP A 339 -12.10 -6.52 -14.54
N MET A 340 -11.06 -6.37 -13.70
CA MET A 340 -10.68 -7.40 -12.71
C MET A 340 -11.69 -7.55 -11.56
N VAL A 341 -12.37 -6.46 -11.16
CA VAL A 341 -13.41 -6.48 -10.13
C VAL A 341 -14.62 -7.29 -10.61
N GLU A 342 -15.07 -7.05 -11.86
CA GLU A 342 -16.18 -7.80 -12.48
C GLU A 342 -15.91 -9.32 -12.53
N LEU A 343 -14.63 -9.70 -12.63
CA LEU A 343 -14.17 -11.10 -12.68
C LEU A 343 -13.85 -11.70 -11.30
N ASN A 344 -14.21 -11.02 -10.20
CA ASN A 344 -13.97 -11.46 -8.82
C ASN A 344 -12.49 -11.81 -8.53
N ILE A 345 -11.54 -11.02 -9.03
CA ILE A 345 -10.09 -11.28 -8.90
C ILE A 345 -9.65 -11.69 -7.49
N ILE A 346 -10.19 -11.06 -6.44
CA ILE A 346 -9.83 -11.32 -5.04
C ILE A 346 -10.16 -12.76 -4.60
N GLU A 347 -11.20 -13.40 -5.16
CA GLU A 347 -11.52 -14.82 -4.90
C GLU A 347 -10.57 -15.80 -5.60
N LYS A 348 -9.93 -15.36 -6.70
CA LYS A 348 -8.86 -16.13 -7.36
C LYS A 348 -7.56 -15.99 -6.56
N LEU A 349 -7.20 -14.76 -6.17
CA LEU A 349 -5.97 -14.48 -5.42
C LEU A 349 -5.98 -15.07 -4.01
N SER A 350 -7.14 -15.17 -3.34
CA SER A 350 -7.23 -15.76 -2.00
C SER A 350 -6.92 -17.26 -1.96
N LYS A 351 -6.91 -17.95 -3.11
CA LYS A 351 -6.46 -19.34 -3.26
C LYS A 351 -4.94 -19.46 -3.43
N LEU A 352 -4.28 -18.38 -3.86
CA LEU A 352 -2.82 -18.29 -4.05
C LEU A 352 -2.10 -17.72 -2.83
N VAL A 353 -2.81 -17.52 -1.71
CA VAL A 353 -2.24 -17.06 -0.44
C VAL A 353 -2.72 -18.00 0.68
N PRO A 354 -1.81 -18.49 1.56
CA PRO A 354 -0.37 -18.59 1.31
C PRO A 354 -0.07 -19.54 0.14
N CYS A 355 1.12 -19.45 -0.44
CA CYS A 355 1.61 -20.36 -1.46
C CYS A 355 3.07 -20.71 -1.17
N GLU A 356 3.47 -21.98 -1.35
CA GLU A 356 4.85 -22.43 -1.12
C GLU A 356 5.85 -21.88 -2.16
N HIS A 357 5.37 -21.48 -3.34
CA HIS A 357 6.23 -20.93 -4.39
C HIS A 357 6.47 -19.43 -4.15
N GLU A 358 7.57 -19.11 -3.48
CA GLU A 358 7.99 -17.75 -3.09
C GLU A 358 7.79 -16.67 -4.18
N ASP A 359 8.24 -16.89 -5.42
CA ASP A 359 8.07 -15.91 -6.52
C ASP A 359 6.60 -15.65 -6.87
N LEU A 360 5.75 -16.69 -6.85
CA LEU A 360 4.31 -16.56 -7.10
C LEU A 360 3.61 -15.84 -5.94
N LEU A 361 3.99 -16.16 -4.70
CA LEU A 361 3.49 -15.45 -3.53
C LEU A 361 3.87 -13.97 -3.60
N ASN A 362 5.12 -13.64 -3.93
CA ASN A 362 5.58 -12.25 -4.01
C ASN A 362 4.83 -11.44 -5.07
N ILE A 363 4.66 -11.97 -6.29
CA ILE A 363 3.89 -11.26 -7.33
C ILE A 363 2.39 -11.19 -7.00
N THR A 364 1.85 -12.17 -6.26
CA THR A 364 0.47 -12.15 -5.74
C THR A 364 0.28 -11.05 -4.71
N LEU A 365 1.21 -10.89 -3.77
CA LEU A 365 1.20 -9.80 -2.81
C LEU A 365 1.35 -8.44 -3.51
N ARG A 366 2.17 -8.33 -4.58
CA ARG A 366 2.27 -7.11 -5.40
C ARG A 366 0.98 -6.74 -6.13
N LEU A 367 0.24 -7.72 -6.67
CA LEU A 367 -1.08 -7.46 -7.23
C LEU A 367 -2.09 -7.08 -6.13
N LEU A 368 -2.10 -7.78 -4.99
CA LEU A 368 -2.96 -7.44 -3.86
C LEU A 368 -2.69 -6.02 -3.32
N LEU A 369 -1.43 -5.58 -3.28
CA LEU A 369 -1.09 -4.20 -2.91
C LEU A 369 -1.73 -3.18 -3.87
N ASN A 370 -1.55 -3.34 -5.19
CA ASN A 370 -2.19 -2.47 -6.18
C ASN A 370 -3.72 -2.44 -6.02
N LEU A 371 -4.34 -3.61 -5.81
CA LEU A 371 -5.79 -3.73 -5.64
C LEU A 371 -6.29 -3.16 -4.29
N SER A 372 -5.45 -3.12 -3.26
CA SER A 372 -5.83 -2.66 -1.91
C SER A 372 -6.07 -1.15 -1.79
N PHE A 373 -5.67 -0.35 -2.78
CA PHE A 373 -6.06 1.07 -2.85
C PHE A 373 -7.58 1.26 -3.01
N ASP A 374 -8.29 0.28 -3.60
CA ASP A 374 -9.73 0.31 -3.79
C ASP A 374 -10.49 -0.24 -2.57
N THR A 375 -11.37 0.58 -1.99
CA THR A 375 -12.15 0.24 -0.78
C THR A 375 -13.06 -0.98 -0.99
N GLY A 376 -13.65 -1.15 -2.17
CA GLY A 376 -14.49 -2.30 -2.50
C GLY A 376 -13.68 -3.61 -2.53
N LEU A 377 -12.48 -3.56 -3.11
CA LEU A 377 -11.56 -4.69 -3.15
C LEU A 377 -10.99 -5.01 -1.74
N ARG A 378 -10.71 -4.01 -0.90
CA ARG A 378 -10.38 -4.25 0.53
C ARG A 378 -11.49 -4.97 1.28
N ASN A 379 -12.74 -4.51 1.13
CA ASN A 379 -13.91 -5.19 1.71
C ASN A 379 -13.94 -6.67 1.27
N LYS A 380 -13.72 -6.94 -0.02
CA LYS A 380 -13.69 -8.30 -0.56
C LYS A 380 -12.53 -9.13 -0.02
N MET A 381 -11.33 -8.56 0.17
CA MET A 381 -10.18 -9.26 0.75
C MET A 381 -10.50 -9.79 2.14
N VAL A 382 -11.12 -8.96 2.98
CA VAL A 382 -11.54 -9.37 4.33
C VAL A 382 -12.63 -10.46 4.26
N GLN A 383 -13.65 -10.29 3.41
CA GLN A 383 -14.74 -11.26 3.23
C GLN A 383 -14.26 -12.66 2.79
N VAL A 384 -13.23 -12.75 1.94
CA VAL A 384 -12.66 -14.04 1.50
C VAL A 384 -11.61 -14.61 2.46
N GLY A 385 -11.42 -14.00 3.63
CA GLY A 385 -10.50 -14.47 4.66
C GLY A 385 -9.01 -14.21 4.36
N LEU A 386 -8.65 -13.20 3.56
CA LEU A 386 -7.24 -12.85 3.35
C LEU A 386 -6.59 -12.23 4.60
N LEU A 387 -7.32 -11.51 5.45
CA LEU A 387 -6.76 -10.86 6.64
C LEU A 387 -5.95 -11.83 7.53
N PRO A 388 -6.51 -12.95 8.06
CA PRO A 388 -5.74 -13.88 8.87
C PRO A 388 -4.55 -14.53 8.13
N LYS A 389 -4.70 -14.73 6.81
CA LYS A 389 -3.63 -15.30 5.96
C LYS A 389 -2.49 -14.33 5.67
N LEU A 390 -2.78 -13.03 5.63
CA LEU A 390 -1.78 -11.98 5.48
C LEU A 390 -1.07 -11.73 6.82
N THR A 391 -1.80 -11.70 7.95
CA THR A 391 -1.20 -11.50 9.27
C THR A 391 -0.22 -12.61 9.67
N SER A 392 -0.38 -13.84 9.18
CA SER A 392 0.60 -14.92 9.41
C SER A 392 1.88 -14.79 8.56
N LEU A 393 1.86 -13.99 7.48
CA LEU A 393 3.04 -13.73 6.64
C LEU A 393 3.92 -12.58 7.18
N ILE A 394 3.48 -11.80 8.16
CA ILE A 394 4.27 -10.71 8.80
C ILE A 394 5.59 -11.26 9.38
N GLY A 395 5.56 -12.46 9.96
CA GLY A 395 6.76 -13.13 10.47
C GLY A 395 7.83 -13.38 9.41
N ILE A 396 7.46 -13.53 8.14
CA ILE A 396 8.37 -13.88 7.04
C ILE A 396 9.05 -12.62 6.48
N GLU A 397 10.35 -12.47 6.76
CA GLU A 397 11.12 -11.26 6.44
C GLU A 397 11.08 -10.83 4.96
N SER A 398 11.06 -11.78 4.03
CA SER A 398 10.99 -11.51 2.57
C SER A 398 9.67 -10.86 2.12
N HIS A 399 8.57 -11.08 2.83
CA HIS A 399 7.23 -10.58 2.48
C HIS A 399 6.69 -9.54 3.48
N ARG A 400 7.30 -9.42 4.66
CA ARG A 400 6.88 -8.56 5.77
C ARG A 400 6.50 -7.14 5.35
N GLN A 401 7.37 -6.43 4.61
CA GLN A 401 7.13 -5.04 4.21
C GLN A 401 5.85 -4.92 3.36
N ILE A 402 5.72 -5.73 2.30
CA ILE A 402 4.57 -5.67 1.40
C ILE A 402 3.27 -6.11 2.07
N VAL A 403 3.34 -7.10 2.97
CA VAL A 403 2.21 -7.54 3.80
C VAL A 403 1.74 -6.42 4.73
N MET A 404 2.67 -5.70 5.39
CA MET A 404 2.31 -4.54 6.22
C MET A 404 1.67 -3.43 5.39
N CYS A 405 2.14 -3.13 4.18
CA CYS A 405 1.48 -2.15 3.30
C CYS A 405 0.02 -2.53 2.95
N ILE A 406 -0.24 -3.81 2.62
CA ILE A 406 -1.60 -4.29 2.32
C ILE A 406 -2.49 -4.18 3.59
N LEU A 407 -1.98 -4.62 4.74
CA LEU A 407 -2.73 -4.60 6.00
C LEU A 407 -2.95 -3.17 6.52
N TYR A 408 -2.00 -2.26 6.32
CA TYR A 408 -2.17 -0.83 6.55
C TYR A 408 -3.37 -0.29 5.74
N HIS A 409 -3.44 -0.57 4.44
CA HIS A 409 -4.61 -0.17 3.64
C HIS A 409 -5.92 -0.78 4.18
N VAL A 410 -5.91 -2.03 4.66
CA VAL A 410 -7.08 -2.63 5.34
C VAL A 410 -7.46 -1.88 6.61
N THR A 411 -6.50 -1.38 7.40
CA THR A 411 -6.79 -0.56 8.59
C THR A 411 -7.30 0.84 8.32
N MET A 412 -7.21 1.36 7.09
CA MET A 412 -7.87 2.62 6.70
C MET A 412 -9.40 2.53 6.89
N ASP A 413 -9.98 1.33 6.83
CA ASP A 413 -11.40 1.11 7.09
C ASP A 413 -11.63 0.72 8.56
N ASP A 414 -12.20 1.64 9.35
CA ASP A 414 -12.43 1.49 10.80
C ASP A 414 -13.11 0.17 11.17
N ARG A 415 -14.02 -0.31 10.31
CA ARG A 415 -14.81 -1.53 10.53
C ARG A 415 -13.90 -2.76 10.61
N PHE A 416 -12.76 -2.76 9.92
CA PHE A 416 -11.79 -3.86 9.92
C PHE A 416 -10.73 -3.76 10.99
N LYS A 417 -10.48 -2.58 11.59
CA LYS A 417 -9.52 -2.42 12.69
C LYS A 417 -9.77 -3.42 13.83
N SER A 418 -11.03 -3.64 14.20
CA SER A 418 -11.44 -4.59 15.25
C SER A 418 -11.14 -6.07 14.94
N MET A 419 -10.95 -6.44 13.67
CA MET A 419 -10.71 -7.83 13.28
C MET A 419 -9.29 -8.31 13.59
N PHE A 420 -8.33 -7.39 13.68
CA PHE A 420 -6.94 -7.70 14.03
C PHE A 420 -6.79 -8.26 15.45
N ALA A 421 -7.69 -7.89 16.36
CA ALA A 421 -7.76 -8.43 17.73
C ALA A 421 -8.11 -9.93 17.83
N TYR A 422 -8.44 -10.58 16.72
CA TYR A 422 -8.68 -12.02 16.63
C TYR A 422 -7.53 -12.74 15.89
N THR A 423 -6.36 -12.11 15.79
CA THR A 423 -5.16 -12.63 15.11
C THR A 423 -3.92 -12.35 15.94
N ASP A 424 -2.83 -13.09 15.68
CA ASP A 424 -1.51 -12.83 16.30
C ASP A 424 -0.81 -11.57 15.75
N CYS A 425 -1.54 -10.65 15.10
CA CYS A 425 -0.98 -9.44 14.51
C CYS A 425 -0.43 -8.49 15.59
N ILE A 426 -1.24 -8.13 16.61
CA ILE A 426 -0.82 -7.18 17.65
C ILE A 426 0.45 -7.67 18.39
N PRO A 427 0.54 -8.93 18.87
CA PRO A 427 1.77 -9.41 19.50
C PRO A 427 3.00 -9.39 18.59
N GLN A 428 2.85 -9.70 17.30
CA GLN A 428 3.96 -9.64 16.33
C GLN A 428 4.46 -8.19 16.13
N LEU A 429 3.55 -7.23 15.95
CA LEU A 429 3.92 -5.82 15.77
C LEU A 429 4.58 -5.24 17.03
N MET A 430 4.02 -5.51 18.21
CA MET A 430 4.60 -5.07 19.49
C MET A 430 5.99 -5.65 19.71
N LYS A 431 6.20 -6.92 19.37
CA LYS A 431 7.54 -7.54 19.37
C LYS A 431 8.50 -6.79 18.44
N MET A 432 8.09 -6.48 17.21
CA MET A 432 8.93 -5.74 16.24
C MET A 432 9.28 -4.32 16.71
N LEU A 433 8.32 -3.59 17.31
CA LEU A 433 8.57 -2.26 17.89
C LEU A 433 9.61 -2.29 19.03
N PHE A 434 9.63 -3.37 19.81
CA PHE A 434 10.55 -3.54 20.95
C PHE A 434 11.90 -4.16 20.57
N GLU A 435 11.98 -4.97 19.52
CA GLU A 435 13.23 -5.51 18.97
C GLU A 435 13.99 -4.48 18.11
N CYS A 436 13.32 -3.42 17.65
CA CYS A 436 13.97 -2.31 16.94
C CYS A 436 14.97 -1.57 17.85
N ALA A 437 16.27 -1.81 17.66
CA ALA A 437 17.34 -1.11 18.39
C ALA A 437 17.69 0.27 17.81
N GLU A 438 17.28 0.55 16.56
CA GLU A 438 17.47 1.85 15.90
C GLU A 438 16.55 2.90 16.51
N GLU A 439 16.90 4.18 16.34
CA GLU A 439 16.11 5.34 16.77
C GLU A 439 14.79 5.42 16.01
N HIS A 440 14.87 5.37 14.66
CA HIS A 440 13.72 5.38 13.77
C HIS A 440 13.04 4.00 13.68
N ILE A 441 11.72 4.02 13.68
CA ILE A 441 10.87 2.86 13.38
C ILE A 441 10.55 2.87 11.87
N ASP A 442 10.49 1.70 11.23
CA ASP A 442 10.05 1.59 9.83
C ASP A 442 8.66 2.23 9.64
N MET A 443 8.50 3.08 8.62
CA MET A 443 7.27 3.83 8.37
C MET A 443 6.05 2.91 8.20
N GLU A 444 6.22 1.78 7.52
CA GLU A 444 5.18 0.76 7.33
C GLU A 444 4.74 0.10 8.64
N LEU A 445 5.66 -0.05 9.61
CA LEU A 445 5.36 -0.62 10.92
C LEU A 445 4.62 0.41 11.77
N ILE A 446 5.13 1.63 11.89
CA ILE A 446 4.55 2.62 12.80
C ILE A 446 3.19 3.12 12.31
N SER A 447 3.00 3.38 11.00
CA SER A 447 1.70 3.81 10.46
C SER A 447 0.61 2.75 10.65
N PHE A 448 0.95 1.47 10.49
CA PHE A 448 0.06 0.35 10.76
C PHE A 448 -0.30 0.26 12.25
N CYS A 449 0.66 0.49 13.15
CA CYS A 449 0.41 0.50 14.60
C CYS A 449 -0.43 1.69 15.07
N ILE A 450 -0.21 2.90 14.52
CA ILE A 450 -1.01 4.10 14.77
C ILE A 450 -2.49 3.83 14.47
N ASN A 451 -2.77 3.24 13.29
CA ASN A 451 -4.14 2.89 12.90
C ASN A 451 -4.75 1.80 13.77
N LEU A 452 -3.99 0.78 14.14
CA LEU A 452 -4.50 -0.27 15.01
C LEU A 452 -4.82 0.26 16.41
N ALA A 453 -4.00 1.17 16.94
CA ALA A 453 -4.21 1.81 18.24
C ALA A 453 -5.51 2.61 18.34
N SER A 454 -6.08 3.11 17.23
CA SER A 454 -7.37 3.81 17.27
C SER A 454 -8.60 2.90 17.44
N ASN A 455 -8.41 1.58 17.58
CA ASN A 455 -9.48 0.67 17.99
C ASN A 455 -9.30 0.21 19.44
N LYS A 456 -10.34 0.41 20.27
CA LYS A 456 -10.37 0.07 21.70
C LYS A 456 -9.84 -1.33 22.04
N ARG A 457 -10.21 -2.36 21.27
CA ARG A 457 -9.80 -3.74 21.55
C ARG A 457 -8.33 -4.01 21.19
N ASN A 458 -7.85 -3.39 20.11
CA ASN A 458 -6.43 -3.44 19.77
C ASN A 458 -5.59 -2.65 20.78
N ALA A 459 -6.05 -1.47 21.21
CA ALA A 459 -5.39 -0.66 22.23
C ALA A 459 -5.24 -1.43 23.57
N GLN A 460 -6.26 -2.18 23.97
CA GLN A 460 -6.17 -3.11 25.10
C GLN A 460 -5.05 -4.14 24.92
N LEU A 461 -5.01 -4.84 23.78
CA LEU A 461 -3.96 -5.83 23.46
C LEU A 461 -2.55 -5.21 23.38
N ILE A 462 -2.43 -4.00 22.84
CA ILE A 462 -1.17 -3.23 22.78
C ILE A 462 -0.65 -2.91 24.19
N CYS A 463 -1.56 -2.67 25.15
CA CYS A 463 -1.21 -2.32 26.53
C CYS A 463 -1.01 -3.52 27.47
N GLU A 464 -1.22 -4.77 27.02
CA GLU A 464 -1.10 -5.95 27.87
C GLU A 464 0.29 -6.07 28.52
N GLY A 465 0.31 -6.49 29.79
CA GLY A 465 1.53 -6.61 30.59
C GLY A 465 2.23 -5.27 30.81
N ASN A 466 3.39 -5.08 30.17
CA ASN A 466 4.19 -3.86 30.24
C ASN A 466 4.13 -3.02 28.94
N GLY A 467 3.16 -3.28 28.04
CA GLY A 467 3.09 -2.69 26.71
C GLY A 467 3.21 -1.16 26.70
N LEU A 468 2.31 -0.45 27.39
CA LEU A 468 2.34 1.02 27.46
C LEU A 468 3.65 1.53 28.07
N LYS A 469 4.14 0.91 29.15
CA LYS A 469 5.39 1.29 29.83
C LYS A 469 6.61 1.23 28.90
N MET A 470 6.67 0.22 28.03
CA MET A 470 7.74 0.08 27.05
C MET A 470 7.61 1.07 25.90
N LEU A 471 6.39 1.37 25.44
CA LEU A 471 6.11 2.42 24.45
C LEU A 471 6.51 3.81 24.97
N MET A 472 6.02 4.22 26.15
CA MET A 472 6.33 5.51 26.79
C MET A 472 7.84 5.70 26.95
N LYS A 473 8.52 4.70 27.52
CA LYS A 473 9.99 4.72 27.70
C LYS A 473 10.74 4.88 26.38
N ARG A 474 10.24 4.29 25.29
CA ARG A 474 10.85 4.43 23.95
C ARG A 474 10.57 5.81 23.36
N ALA A 475 9.32 6.27 23.39
CA ALA A 475 8.91 7.58 22.86
C ALA A 475 9.70 8.72 23.50
N PHE A 476 9.79 8.78 24.84
CA PHE A 476 10.57 9.82 25.52
C PHE A 476 12.08 9.71 25.29
N LYS A 477 12.63 8.49 25.15
CA LYS A 477 14.06 8.29 24.90
C LYS A 477 14.50 8.83 23.55
N PHE A 478 13.68 8.67 22.51
CA PHE A 478 14.01 9.00 21.12
C PHE A 478 13.24 10.21 20.56
N LYS A 479 12.33 10.81 21.33
CA LYS A 479 11.45 11.93 20.92
C LYS A 479 10.68 11.63 19.62
N ASP A 480 10.22 10.38 19.49
CA ASP A 480 9.55 9.86 18.30
C ASP A 480 8.08 10.32 18.26
N SER A 481 7.79 11.33 17.44
CA SER A 481 6.43 11.89 17.25
C SER A 481 5.42 10.83 16.81
N LEU A 482 5.79 9.91 15.92
CA LEU A 482 4.86 8.90 15.38
C LEU A 482 4.55 7.81 16.40
N LEU A 483 5.53 7.44 17.22
CA LEU A 483 5.29 6.58 18.38
C LEU A 483 4.43 7.28 19.43
N MET A 484 4.61 8.59 19.63
CA MET A 484 3.76 9.36 20.52
C MET A 484 2.32 9.51 19.98
N LYS A 485 2.13 9.66 18.66
CA LYS A 485 0.82 9.61 17.98
C LYS A 485 0.11 8.25 18.17
N MET A 486 0.86 7.14 18.10
CA MET A 486 0.35 5.81 18.43
C MET A 486 -0.13 5.75 19.90
N ILE A 487 0.66 6.29 20.84
CA ILE A 487 0.32 6.34 22.26
C ILE A 487 -0.90 7.23 22.53
N ARG A 488 -1.00 8.38 21.86
CA ARG A 488 -2.18 9.25 21.91
C ARG A 488 -3.44 8.51 21.46
N ASN A 489 -3.34 7.75 20.36
CA ASN A 489 -4.44 6.90 19.89
C ASN A 489 -4.85 5.80 20.90
N ILE A 490 -3.99 5.40 21.83
CA ILE A 490 -4.35 4.51 22.94
C ILE A 490 -5.12 5.30 24.02
N SER A 491 -4.65 6.50 24.38
CA SER A 491 -5.21 7.30 25.49
C SER A 491 -6.68 7.73 25.31
N GLN A 492 -7.16 7.84 24.06
CA GLN A 492 -8.55 8.21 23.77
C GLN A 492 -9.59 7.19 24.28
N HIS A 493 -9.20 5.93 24.52
CA HIS A 493 -10.16 4.85 24.79
C HIS A 493 -10.57 4.76 26.26
N GLU A 494 -11.86 4.94 26.55
CA GLU A 494 -12.39 4.83 27.92
C GLU A 494 -12.19 3.46 28.58
N GLY A 495 -11.93 3.49 29.89
CA GLY A 495 -11.83 2.32 30.76
C GLY A 495 -10.42 2.07 31.28
N GLN A 496 -10.12 0.82 31.64
CA GLN A 496 -8.86 0.44 32.32
C GLN A 496 -7.60 0.91 31.59
N THR A 497 -7.61 0.94 30.24
CA THR A 497 -6.48 1.41 29.43
C THR A 497 -6.12 2.88 29.69
N LYS A 498 -7.12 3.76 29.85
CA LYS A 498 -6.89 5.19 30.14
C LYS A 498 -6.25 5.39 31.52
N ASN A 499 -6.65 4.60 32.52
CA ASN A 499 -6.08 4.67 33.86
C ASN A 499 -4.59 4.29 33.92
N LEU A 500 -4.05 3.57 32.92
CA LEU A 500 -2.62 3.27 32.84
C LEU A 500 -1.74 4.51 32.58
N PHE A 501 -2.34 5.63 32.15
CA PHE A 501 -1.62 6.87 31.87
C PHE A 501 -1.34 7.72 33.12
N ILE A 502 -1.99 7.45 34.26
CA ILE A 502 -1.85 8.22 35.51
C ILE A 502 -0.38 8.32 35.94
N ASP A 503 0.35 7.19 35.88
CA ASP A 503 1.78 7.09 36.22
C ASP A 503 2.70 7.95 35.32
N TYR A 504 2.22 8.45 34.18
CA TYR A 504 3.00 9.17 33.17
C TYR A 504 2.55 10.63 32.96
N VAL A 505 1.56 11.12 33.71
CA VAL A 505 1.06 12.50 33.55
C VAL A 505 2.17 13.53 33.71
N GLY A 506 3.03 13.36 34.72
CA GLY A 506 4.19 14.23 34.94
C GLY A 506 5.26 14.13 33.85
N ASP A 507 5.57 12.91 33.38
CA ASP A 507 6.53 12.69 32.29
C ASP A 507 6.07 13.37 30.99
N LEU A 508 4.76 13.28 30.67
CA LEU A 508 4.13 13.95 29.53
C LEU A 508 4.14 15.47 29.68
N ALA A 509 3.73 15.98 30.85
CA ALA A 509 3.69 17.42 31.13
C ALA A 509 5.08 18.07 31.02
N ALA A 510 6.14 17.36 31.43
CA ALA A 510 7.53 17.81 31.29
C ALA A 510 7.95 18.06 29.82
N GLN A 511 7.32 17.41 28.84
CA GLN A 511 7.65 17.59 27.43
C GLN A 511 6.99 18.84 26.81
N ILE A 512 6.00 19.45 27.48
CA ILE A 512 5.22 20.57 26.93
C ILE A 512 5.99 21.88 27.14
N ASN A 513 6.99 22.10 26.29
CA ASN A 513 7.83 23.30 26.31
C ASN A 513 8.43 23.61 24.93
N SER A 514 8.87 24.85 24.72
CA SER A 514 9.34 25.34 23.41
C SER A 514 10.73 24.83 22.96
N ASN A 515 11.38 23.91 23.69
CA ASN A 515 12.68 23.33 23.29
C ASN A 515 12.51 22.00 22.53
N GLU A 516 11.34 21.38 22.60
CA GLU A 516 11.00 20.13 21.92
C GLU A 516 10.42 20.42 20.51
N SER A 517 10.31 19.40 19.65
CA SER A 517 9.66 19.59 18.34
C SER A 517 8.16 19.80 18.50
N GLU A 518 7.58 20.68 17.68
CA GLU A 518 6.14 20.99 17.71
C GLU A 518 5.29 19.74 17.53
N GLU A 519 5.66 18.86 16.60
CA GLU A 519 5.06 17.52 16.42
C GLU A 519 5.04 16.67 17.70
N PHE A 520 6.16 16.60 18.44
CA PHE A 520 6.23 15.77 19.64
C PHE A 520 5.45 16.41 20.80
N VAL A 521 5.43 17.74 20.89
CA VAL A 521 4.61 18.49 21.85
C VAL A 521 3.13 18.31 21.56
N ILE A 522 2.68 18.38 20.31
CA ILE A 522 1.30 18.11 19.88
C ILE A 522 0.83 16.76 20.42
N GLU A 523 1.60 15.69 20.19
CA GLU A 523 1.17 14.35 20.59
C GLU A 523 1.25 14.12 22.11
N CYS A 524 2.20 14.77 22.83
CA CYS A 524 2.23 14.75 24.30
C CYS A 524 1.03 15.52 24.90
N LEU A 525 0.74 16.72 24.39
CA LEU A 525 -0.36 17.58 24.82
C LEU A 525 -1.71 16.91 24.54
N GLY A 526 -1.91 16.38 23.33
CA GLY A 526 -3.11 15.64 22.95
C GLY A 526 -3.27 14.31 23.71
N THR A 527 -2.17 13.69 24.15
CA THR A 527 -2.24 12.53 25.07
C THR A 527 -2.77 12.93 26.44
N LEU A 528 -2.30 14.05 27.01
CA LEU A 528 -2.85 14.58 28.26
C LEU A 528 -4.31 15.02 28.12
N ALA A 529 -4.65 15.68 27.01
CA ALA A 529 -6.00 16.18 26.76
C ALA A 529 -7.05 15.06 26.63
N ASN A 530 -6.64 13.83 26.34
CA ASN A 530 -7.53 12.65 26.37
C ASN A 530 -7.81 12.12 27.80
N LEU A 531 -7.07 12.56 28.82
CA LEU A 531 -7.13 11.99 30.19
C LEU A 531 -8.25 12.60 31.04
N THR A 532 -9.49 12.28 30.68
CA THR A 532 -10.70 12.54 31.48
C THR A 532 -10.81 11.55 32.66
N VAL A 533 -9.77 11.47 33.50
CA VAL A 533 -9.66 10.52 34.62
C VAL A 533 -10.14 11.21 35.91
N PRO A 534 -11.18 10.70 36.60
CA PRO A 534 -11.56 11.20 37.92
C PRO A 534 -10.40 11.11 38.91
N ASP A 535 -10.35 12.04 39.87
CA ASP A 535 -9.33 12.13 40.93
C ASP A 535 -7.90 12.51 40.47
N LEU A 536 -7.68 12.92 39.21
CA LEU A 536 -6.40 13.48 38.76
C LEU A 536 -6.30 14.96 39.15
N ASP A 537 -5.32 15.32 39.99
CA ASP A 537 -5.06 16.71 40.40
C ASP A 537 -4.40 17.52 39.28
N TRP A 538 -5.21 18.01 38.34
CA TRP A 538 -4.74 18.89 37.26
C TRP A 538 -4.21 20.22 37.78
N GLU A 539 -4.64 20.70 38.95
CA GLU A 539 -4.19 21.97 39.52
C GLU A 539 -2.71 21.89 39.92
N LEU A 540 -2.30 20.76 40.51
CA LEU A 540 -0.91 20.43 40.79
C LEU A 540 -0.07 20.34 39.50
N VAL A 541 -0.56 19.60 38.49
CA VAL A 541 0.15 19.41 37.20
C VAL A 541 0.37 20.75 36.48
N LEU A 542 -0.67 21.60 36.38
CA LEU A 542 -0.57 22.92 35.74
C LEU A 542 0.45 23.83 36.43
N LYS A 543 0.59 23.74 37.77
CA LYS A 543 1.55 24.51 38.57
C LYS A 543 2.97 23.96 38.47
N GLU A 544 3.16 22.67 38.70
CA GLU A 544 4.49 22.03 38.80
C GLU A 544 5.25 22.15 37.47
N TYR A 545 4.56 21.98 36.35
CA TYR A 545 5.14 22.09 35.00
C TYR A 545 4.96 23.48 34.37
N ASN A 546 4.39 24.45 35.11
CA ASN A 546 4.18 25.83 34.65
C ASN A 546 3.50 25.92 33.27
N LEU A 547 2.41 25.17 33.08
CA LEU A 547 1.77 25.02 31.78
C LEU A 547 0.87 26.21 31.40
N VAL A 548 0.27 26.91 32.38
CA VAL A 548 -0.69 28.00 32.11
C VAL A 548 -0.09 29.13 31.25
N PRO A 549 1.15 29.63 31.49
CA PRO A 549 1.78 30.59 30.59
C PRO A 549 2.01 30.05 29.17
N PHE A 550 2.36 28.76 29.01
CA PHE A 550 2.54 28.13 27.69
C PHE A 550 1.21 28.08 26.93
N LEU A 551 0.15 27.56 27.56
CA LEU A 551 -1.19 27.48 26.98
C LEU A 551 -1.66 28.88 26.53
N LYS A 552 -1.52 29.90 27.40
CA LYS A 552 -1.91 31.27 27.06
C LYS A 552 -1.08 31.88 25.92
N ASP A 553 0.22 31.60 25.85
CA ASP A 553 1.07 32.13 24.77
C ASP A 553 0.67 31.57 23.41
N LYS A 554 0.35 30.27 23.35
CA LYS A 554 -0.04 29.55 22.14
C LYS A 554 -1.47 29.83 21.65
N LEU A 555 -2.35 30.38 22.48
CA LEU A 555 -3.67 30.86 22.04
C LEU A 555 -3.62 32.11 21.15
N LYS A 556 -2.49 32.84 21.12
CA LYS A 556 -2.38 34.07 20.32
C LYS A 556 -2.49 33.73 18.81
N PRO A 557 -3.35 34.42 18.04
CA PRO A 557 -3.48 34.18 16.61
C PRO A 557 -2.13 34.28 15.86
N GLY A 558 -1.78 33.23 15.12
CA GLY A 558 -0.54 33.16 14.34
C GLY A 558 0.74 32.90 15.16
N SER A 559 0.65 32.45 16.41
CA SER A 559 1.82 32.16 17.27
C SER A 559 2.51 30.81 17.00
N THR A 560 1.80 29.87 16.39
CA THR A 560 2.22 28.47 16.17
C THR A 560 1.31 27.84 15.10
N GLU A 561 1.55 26.59 14.67
CA GLU A 561 0.67 25.94 13.69
C GLU A 561 -0.69 25.58 14.29
N ASP A 562 -1.75 25.63 13.48
CA ASP A 562 -3.14 25.45 13.93
C ASP A 562 -3.36 24.11 14.66
N ASP A 563 -2.67 23.04 14.23
CA ASP A 563 -2.72 21.73 14.88
C ASP A 563 -2.28 21.81 16.37
N LEU A 564 -1.26 22.61 16.73
CA LEU A 564 -0.88 22.83 18.14
C LEU A 564 -1.83 23.80 18.87
N VAL A 565 -2.32 24.87 18.20
CA VAL A 565 -3.30 25.77 18.82
C VAL A 565 -4.56 25.00 19.23
N LEU A 566 -5.00 24.07 18.38
CA LEU A 566 -6.18 23.28 18.65
C LEU A 566 -5.99 22.33 19.84
N GLU A 567 -4.86 21.61 19.92
CA GLU A 567 -4.55 20.78 21.09
C GLU A 567 -4.46 21.61 22.39
N VAL A 568 -4.02 22.87 22.32
CA VAL A 568 -4.05 23.80 23.46
C VAL A 568 -5.49 24.11 23.89
N VAL A 569 -6.41 24.36 22.95
CA VAL A 569 -7.85 24.55 23.25
C VAL A 569 -8.45 23.29 23.86
N ILE A 570 -8.19 22.11 23.28
CA ILE A 570 -8.70 20.83 23.76
C ILE A 570 -8.15 20.51 25.17
N MET A 571 -6.87 20.78 25.43
CA MET A 571 -6.27 20.65 26.75
C MET A 571 -6.94 21.58 27.77
N ILE A 572 -7.15 22.86 27.43
CA ILE A 572 -7.87 23.81 28.30
C ILE A 572 -9.27 23.29 28.62
N GLY A 573 -10.01 22.75 27.64
CA GLY A 573 -11.31 22.12 27.85
C GLY A 573 -11.26 20.83 28.70
N THR A 574 -10.10 20.17 28.78
CA THR A 574 -9.88 19.00 29.65
C THR A 574 -9.74 19.46 31.10
N VAL A 575 -8.80 20.36 31.37
CA VAL A 575 -8.51 20.81 32.74
C VAL A 575 -9.61 21.71 33.31
N SER A 576 -10.44 22.34 32.47
CA SER A 576 -11.59 23.15 32.91
C SER A 576 -12.76 22.32 33.44
N MET A 577 -12.65 20.98 33.48
CA MET A 577 -13.59 20.13 34.22
C MET A 577 -13.47 20.35 35.74
N ASP A 578 -12.29 20.75 36.24
CA ASP A 578 -12.05 21.03 37.65
C ASP A 578 -12.22 22.53 37.98
N ASP A 579 -12.96 22.83 39.05
CA ASP A 579 -13.24 24.21 39.51
C ASP A 579 -11.97 25.03 39.79
N SER A 580 -10.97 24.43 40.46
CA SER A 580 -9.75 25.16 40.82
C SER A 580 -8.86 25.44 39.61
N CYS A 581 -8.81 24.53 38.64
CA CYS A 581 -8.19 24.75 37.33
C CYS A 581 -8.93 25.85 36.56
N ALA A 582 -10.25 25.76 36.42
CA ALA A 582 -11.06 26.77 35.75
C ALA A 582 -10.83 28.17 36.36
N ALA A 583 -10.85 28.29 37.69
CA ALA A 583 -10.56 29.52 38.41
C ALA A 583 -9.12 30.04 38.22
N MET A 584 -8.13 29.16 38.03
CA MET A 584 -6.75 29.54 37.71
C MET A 584 -6.65 30.09 36.28
N LEU A 585 -7.27 29.41 35.32
CA LEU A 585 -7.26 29.78 33.89
C LEU A 585 -7.98 31.13 33.68
N ALA A 586 -9.10 31.36 34.37
CA ALA A 586 -9.77 32.66 34.43
C ALA A 586 -8.81 33.79 34.83
N LYS A 587 -8.17 33.66 36.01
CA LYS A 587 -7.22 34.65 36.57
C LYS A 587 -5.99 34.87 35.69
N SER A 588 -5.59 33.86 34.90
CA SER A 588 -4.49 34.00 33.94
C SER A 588 -4.85 34.85 32.72
N GLY A 589 -6.15 35.09 32.46
CA GLY A 589 -6.65 35.76 31.26
C GLY A 589 -6.67 34.85 30.03
N ILE A 590 -6.99 33.56 30.20
CA ILE A 590 -7.21 32.62 29.08
C ILE A 590 -8.58 32.85 28.43
N ILE A 591 -9.63 33.20 29.20
CA ILE A 591 -10.97 33.46 28.63
C ILE A 591 -10.93 34.58 27.56
N PRO A 592 -10.34 35.76 27.79
CA PRO A 592 -10.18 36.76 26.73
C PRO A 592 -9.38 36.26 25.52
N ALA A 593 -8.31 35.47 25.74
CA ALA A 593 -7.51 34.92 24.65
C ALA A 593 -8.28 33.91 23.78
N LEU A 594 -9.20 33.14 24.37
CA LEU A 594 -10.12 32.25 23.65
C LEU A 594 -11.13 33.04 22.80
N ILE A 595 -11.59 34.21 23.27
CA ILE A 595 -12.46 35.10 22.48
C ILE A 595 -11.69 35.75 21.32
N GLU A 596 -10.45 36.20 21.55
CA GLU A 596 -9.58 36.70 20.48
C GLU A 596 -9.31 35.61 19.42
N LEU A 597 -9.08 34.36 19.85
CA LEU A 597 -8.90 33.22 18.94
C LEU A 597 -10.18 32.86 18.19
N LEU A 598 -11.34 32.83 18.86
CA LEU A 598 -12.64 32.57 18.24
C LEU A 598 -12.92 33.57 17.11
N ASN A 599 -12.66 34.85 17.36
CA ASN A 599 -12.81 35.92 16.37
C ASN A 599 -11.85 35.75 15.18
N ALA A 600 -10.63 35.28 15.42
CA ALA A 600 -9.65 34.99 14.38
C ALA A 600 -9.93 33.69 13.59
N LYS A 601 -10.72 32.77 14.15
CA LYS A 601 -11.00 31.42 13.61
C LYS A 601 -12.49 31.15 13.36
N GLN A 602 -13.32 32.18 13.29
CA GLN A 602 -14.78 32.07 13.07
C GLN A 602 -15.21 31.34 11.78
N GLU A 603 -14.28 31.14 10.82
CA GLU A 603 -14.52 30.38 9.57
C GLU A 603 -14.10 28.90 9.66
N ASP A 604 -13.51 28.46 10.78
CA ASP A 604 -13.14 27.06 11.04
C ASP A 604 -14.05 26.44 12.11
N ASP A 605 -15.02 25.65 11.65
CA ASP A 605 -15.99 24.90 12.47
C ASP A 605 -15.34 24.16 13.65
N GLU A 606 -14.13 23.60 13.51
CA GLU A 606 -13.49 22.84 14.59
C GLU A 606 -13.02 23.76 15.70
N PHE A 607 -12.34 24.87 15.37
CA PHE A 607 -11.94 25.86 16.37
C PHE A 607 -13.16 26.44 17.08
N VAL A 608 -14.21 26.79 16.33
CA VAL A 608 -15.47 27.27 16.91
C VAL A 608 -16.06 26.22 17.86
N CYS A 609 -16.18 24.96 17.43
CA CYS A 609 -16.76 23.89 18.23
C CYS A 609 -15.97 23.60 19.52
N GLN A 610 -14.64 23.50 19.44
CA GLN A 610 -13.80 23.23 20.61
C GLN A 610 -13.73 24.43 21.56
N ILE A 611 -13.66 25.68 21.07
CA ILE A 611 -13.68 26.87 21.95
C ILE A 611 -15.03 27.02 22.65
N VAL A 612 -16.14 26.78 21.93
CA VAL A 612 -17.48 26.74 22.53
C VAL A 612 -17.57 25.62 23.58
N TYR A 613 -16.96 24.45 23.34
CA TYR A 613 -16.88 23.38 24.35
C TYR A 613 -16.02 23.76 25.58
N VAL A 614 -14.97 24.58 25.41
CA VAL A 614 -14.26 25.16 26.57
C VAL A 614 -15.20 26.06 27.39
N PHE A 615 -15.98 26.92 26.73
CA PHE A 615 -16.96 27.75 27.45
C PHE A 615 -18.04 26.90 28.12
N TYR A 616 -18.55 25.84 27.46
CA TYR A 616 -19.46 24.87 28.06
C TYR A 616 -18.92 24.28 29.37
N GLN A 617 -17.65 23.86 29.41
CA GLN A 617 -17.02 23.37 30.64
C GLN A 617 -16.87 24.49 31.68
N MET A 618 -16.42 25.67 31.25
CA MET A 618 -16.18 26.80 32.15
C MET A 618 -17.46 27.41 32.75
N VAL A 619 -18.64 27.33 32.11
CA VAL A 619 -19.87 27.91 32.68
C VAL A 619 -20.43 27.12 33.88
N PHE A 620 -19.96 25.90 34.15
CA PHE A 620 -20.33 25.19 35.38
C PHE A 620 -19.75 25.83 36.64
N HIS A 621 -18.57 26.44 36.55
CA HIS A 621 -17.84 26.98 37.70
C HIS A 621 -18.10 28.48 37.87
N GLN A 622 -18.36 28.93 39.10
CA GLN A 622 -18.77 30.31 39.35
C GLN A 622 -17.68 31.33 38.96
N ALA A 623 -16.41 31.00 39.26
CA ALA A 623 -15.26 31.89 39.05
C ALA A 623 -15.00 32.22 37.57
N THR A 624 -15.37 31.32 36.65
CA THR A 624 -15.28 31.50 35.20
C THR A 624 -16.57 32.02 34.61
N ARG A 625 -17.74 31.58 35.11
CA ARG A 625 -19.06 32.03 34.65
C ARG A 625 -19.22 33.55 34.74
N ASP A 626 -18.81 34.16 35.86
CA ASP A 626 -18.90 35.62 36.03
C ASP A 626 -18.07 36.36 34.97
N VAL A 627 -16.86 35.89 34.68
CA VAL A 627 -15.98 36.49 33.64
C VAL A 627 -16.60 36.33 32.26
N ILE A 628 -17.07 35.12 31.91
CA ILE A 628 -17.71 34.84 30.61
C ILE A 628 -18.92 35.75 30.38
N ILE A 629 -19.82 35.87 31.36
CA ILE A 629 -21.07 36.64 31.21
C ILE A 629 -20.84 38.16 31.28
N LYS A 630 -19.99 38.64 32.21
CA LYS A 630 -19.90 40.08 32.56
C LYS A 630 -18.72 40.81 31.92
N GLU A 631 -17.65 40.09 31.57
CA GLU A 631 -16.39 40.68 31.11
C GLU A 631 -16.07 40.37 29.63
N THR A 632 -16.92 39.58 28.94
CA THR A 632 -16.71 39.21 27.53
C THR A 632 -17.96 39.33 26.67
N GLN A 633 -17.81 39.14 25.35
CA GLN A 633 -18.91 39.07 24.40
C GLN A 633 -19.35 37.62 24.12
N ALA A 634 -18.87 36.63 24.88
CA ALA A 634 -19.18 35.21 24.66
C ALA A 634 -20.68 34.89 24.57
N PRO A 635 -21.58 35.46 25.40
CA PRO A 635 -23.01 35.17 25.30
C PRO A 635 -23.62 35.58 23.95
N ALA A 636 -23.17 36.71 23.36
CA ALA A 636 -23.63 37.15 22.05
C ALA A 636 -23.17 36.19 20.94
N TYR A 637 -21.88 35.80 20.94
CA TYR A 637 -21.38 34.79 20.01
C TYR A 637 -22.11 33.45 20.13
N LEU A 638 -22.40 33.00 21.34
CA LEU A 638 -23.13 31.75 21.56
C LEU A 638 -24.56 31.82 20.97
N ILE A 639 -25.24 32.97 21.10
CA ILE A 639 -26.58 33.20 20.51
C ILE A 639 -26.51 33.15 18.98
N ASP A 640 -25.56 33.88 18.36
CA ASP A 640 -25.36 33.83 16.91
C ASP A 640 -25.09 32.40 16.42
N LEU A 641 -24.28 31.64 17.16
CA LEU A 641 -23.91 30.26 16.84
C LEU A 641 -25.02 29.23 17.11
N MET A 642 -26.12 29.57 17.82
CA MET A 642 -27.33 28.74 17.85
C MET A 642 -27.96 28.57 16.45
N HIS A 643 -27.66 29.47 15.52
CA HIS A 643 -28.15 29.44 14.15
C HIS A 643 -27.08 29.00 13.13
N ASP A 644 -25.93 28.51 13.61
CA ASP A 644 -24.87 28.02 12.75
C ASP A 644 -25.31 26.81 11.88
N LYS A 645 -24.60 26.54 10.77
CA LYS A 645 -24.91 25.41 9.88
C LYS A 645 -24.53 24.06 10.50
N ASN A 646 -23.48 24.01 11.31
CA ASN A 646 -22.97 22.81 11.95
C ASN A 646 -23.86 22.39 13.13
N ALA A 647 -24.30 21.13 13.11
CA ALA A 647 -25.25 20.63 14.11
C ALA A 647 -24.64 20.47 15.51
N GLU A 648 -23.35 20.15 15.62
CA GLU A 648 -22.70 20.01 16.92
C GLU A 648 -22.37 21.38 17.52
N ILE A 649 -21.97 22.38 16.71
CA ILE A 649 -21.79 23.76 17.20
C ILE A 649 -23.09 24.28 17.81
N ARG A 650 -24.22 24.23 17.08
CA ARG A 650 -25.53 24.64 17.60
C ARG A 650 -25.85 23.96 18.93
N LYS A 651 -25.67 22.63 19.00
CA LYS A 651 -25.95 21.81 20.16
C LYS A 651 -25.09 22.17 21.37
N VAL A 652 -23.79 22.40 21.22
CA VAL A 652 -22.96 22.82 22.37
C VAL A 652 -23.29 24.26 22.78
N CYS A 653 -23.61 25.16 21.83
CA CYS A 653 -24.05 26.53 22.15
C CYS A 653 -25.36 26.53 22.96
N ASP A 654 -26.37 25.81 22.51
CA ASP A 654 -27.67 25.62 23.15
C ASP A 654 -27.51 25.14 24.61
N ASN A 655 -26.79 24.04 24.82
CA ASN A 655 -26.47 23.52 26.15
C ASN A 655 -25.66 24.51 27.03
N THR A 656 -24.82 25.37 26.42
CA THR A 656 -24.04 26.38 27.16
C THR A 656 -24.93 27.55 27.60
N LEU A 657 -25.84 27.98 26.73
CA LEU A 657 -26.76 29.07 27.01
C LEU A 657 -27.83 28.70 28.04
N ASP A 658 -28.32 27.45 28.04
CA ASP A 658 -29.18 26.93 29.12
C ASP A 658 -28.53 27.10 30.51
N ILE A 659 -27.23 26.77 30.63
CA ILE A 659 -26.48 26.91 31.89
C ILE A 659 -26.27 28.38 32.26
N ILE A 660 -26.03 29.25 31.26
CA ILE A 660 -25.90 30.70 31.45
C ILE A 660 -27.22 31.33 31.89
N ALA A 661 -28.36 30.86 31.37
CA ALA A 661 -29.69 31.41 31.65
C ALA A 661 -30.17 31.10 33.08
N LEU A 662 -29.78 29.95 33.65
CA LEU A 662 -30.24 29.52 34.97
C LEU A 662 -29.96 30.56 36.09
N PRO A 663 -28.73 31.08 36.30
CA PRO A 663 -28.48 32.10 37.32
C PRO A 663 -29.14 33.45 37.03
N VAL A 664 -29.25 33.84 35.75
CA VAL A 664 -29.93 35.08 35.34
C VAL A 664 -31.41 35.03 35.73
N LEU A 665 -32.06 33.88 35.53
CA LEU A 665 -33.45 33.64 35.96
C LEU A 665 -33.61 33.60 37.49
N GLU A 666 -32.57 33.21 38.24
CA GLU A 666 -32.57 33.27 39.71
C GLU A 666 -32.40 34.71 40.23
N ASP A 667 -31.48 35.49 39.65
CA ASP A 667 -31.30 36.91 39.99
C ASP A 667 -32.56 37.74 39.70
N VAL A 668 -33.25 37.48 38.58
CA VAL A 668 -34.55 38.11 38.27
C VAL A 668 -35.64 37.75 39.29
N LYS A 669 -35.66 36.50 39.77
CA LYS A 669 -36.61 36.05 40.80
C LYS A 669 -36.34 36.66 42.17
N GLN A 670 -35.07 36.96 42.49
CA GLN A 670 -34.68 37.57 43.78
C GLN A 670 -34.78 39.11 43.78
N ASN A 671 -34.47 39.77 42.66
CA ASN A 671 -34.39 41.24 42.56
C ASN A 671 -35.53 41.85 41.72
N SER A 672 -36.78 41.53 42.08
CA SER A 672 -38.01 41.92 41.35
C SER A 672 -38.38 43.42 41.42
N THR A 673 -37.41 44.34 41.35
CA THR A 673 -37.68 45.80 41.30
C THR A 673 -36.66 46.68 40.56
N ILE A 674 -35.58 46.14 39.98
CA ILE A 674 -34.71 46.90 39.05
C ILE A 674 -34.24 46.00 37.91
N VAL A 675 -34.79 46.18 36.71
CA VAL A 675 -34.19 45.69 35.46
C VAL A 675 -34.25 46.82 34.44
N ASN A 676 -33.12 47.48 34.24
CA ASN A 676 -32.94 48.59 33.29
C ASN A 676 -31.51 48.59 32.69
N ASP A 677 -30.86 47.42 32.69
CA ASP A 677 -29.56 47.19 32.04
C ASP A 677 -29.78 46.68 30.61
N GLU A 678 -29.04 47.22 29.64
CA GLU A 678 -29.18 46.86 28.21
C GLU A 678 -28.96 45.35 27.94
N TYR A 679 -28.12 44.68 28.74
CA TYR A 679 -27.91 43.23 28.65
C TYR A 679 -29.17 42.39 28.89
N PHE A 680 -30.15 42.89 29.67
CA PHE A 680 -31.39 42.16 29.94
C PHE A 680 -32.36 42.17 28.78
N LEU A 681 -32.30 43.18 27.91
CA LEU A 681 -33.18 43.29 26.75
C LEU A 681 -32.79 42.30 25.64
N THR A 682 -31.50 42.01 25.46
CA THR A 682 -31.04 41.08 24.42
C THR A 682 -31.54 39.65 24.66
N LEU A 683 -31.43 39.14 25.89
CA LEU A 683 -31.98 37.82 26.28
C LEU A 683 -33.52 37.76 26.23
N PHE A 684 -34.21 38.90 26.34
CA PHE A 684 -35.67 38.99 26.27
C PHE A 684 -36.23 39.06 24.83
N VAL A 685 -35.45 39.60 23.88
CA VAL A 685 -35.91 39.88 22.51
C VAL A 685 -35.84 38.63 21.62
N ASP A 686 -34.89 37.73 21.84
CA ASP A 686 -34.65 36.57 20.97
C ASP A 686 -35.37 35.26 21.43
N GLY A 687 -36.37 35.37 22.30
CA GLY A 687 -37.51 34.44 22.31
C GLY A 687 -37.49 33.25 23.28
N LEU A 688 -36.66 33.24 24.32
CA LEU A 688 -36.58 32.11 25.26
C LEU A 688 -37.78 31.95 26.22
N LEU A 689 -38.61 32.99 26.45
CA LEU A 689 -39.87 32.92 27.21
C LEU A 689 -40.90 33.95 26.68
N PRO A 690 -42.23 33.74 26.88
CA PRO A 690 -43.26 34.66 26.38
C PRO A 690 -43.30 36.02 27.14
N PRO A 691 -43.73 37.11 26.48
CA PRO A 691 -43.49 38.48 26.94
C PRO A 691 -44.36 38.97 28.11
N ASP A 692 -45.48 38.30 28.39
CA ASP A 692 -46.38 38.69 29.48
C ASP A 692 -45.94 38.01 30.78
N GLY A 693 -45.11 38.71 31.56
CA GLY A 693 -44.40 38.25 32.78
C GLY A 693 -45.27 37.69 33.91
N SER A 694 -45.91 36.56 33.65
CA SER A 694 -46.82 35.83 34.52
C SER A 694 -46.38 34.37 34.59
N ILE A 695 -45.94 33.94 35.76
CA ILE A 695 -45.51 32.56 35.98
C ILE A 695 -46.77 31.72 36.25
N SER A 696 -47.25 30.95 35.27
CA SER A 696 -48.22 29.89 35.56
C SER A 696 -47.52 28.74 36.29
N PRO A 697 -48.13 28.12 37.32
CA PRO A 697 -47.57 26.95 38.00
C PRO A 697 -47.31 25.75 37.09
N ASP A 698 -47.96 25.69 35.92
CA ASP A 698 -47.97 24.54 35.02
C ASP A 698 -46.64 24.30 34.28
N PHE A 699 -45.71 25.28 34.27
CA PHE A 699 -44.37 25.11 33.67
C PHE A 699 -43.51 24.05 34.41
N LEU A 700 -43.94 23.63 35.61
CA LEU A 700 -43.29 22.57 36.40
C LEU A 700 -43.93 21.18 36.22
N SER A 701 -45.03 21.04 35.48
CA SER A 701 -45.76 19.76 35.33
C SER A 701 -45.45 18.96 34.06
N ASP A 702 -44.87 19.57 33.02
CA ASP A 702 -44.65 18.89 31.72
C ASP A 702 -43.47 17.90 31.71
N TYR A 703 -42.81 17.67 32.85
CA TYR A 703 -41.91 16.53 33.08
C TYR A 703 -42.68 15.21 33.32
N GLN A 704 -43.69 14.91 32.50
CA GLN A 704 -44.28 13.57 32.38
C GLN A 704 -44.22 13.05 30.94
N PHE A 705 -43.46 11.97 30.77
CA PHE A 705 -43.23 11.25 29.51
C PHE A 705 -44.50 11.03 28.66
N GLN A 706 -44.43 11.40 27.38
CA GLN A 706 -45.21 10.77 26.32
C GLN A 706 -44.28 10.02 25.37
N ASN A 707 -44.07 8.73 25.65
CA ASN A 707 -43.65 7.78 24.61
C ASN A 707 -44.91 7.32 23.85
N GLY A 708 -44.90 7.46 22.53
CA GLY A 708 -45.94 6.98 21.62
C GLY A 708 -45.32 6.22 20.46
N ASP A 709 -45.36 4.89 20.56
CA ASP A 709 -44.80 3.85 19.67
C ASP A 709 -44.57 4.18 18.17
N LEU A 710 -43.49 3.60 17.64
CA LEU A 710 -43.65 2.62 16.56
C LEU A 710 -42.65 1.45 16.72
N ILE A 711 -43.21 0.26 16.98
CA ILE A 711 -42.49 -0.98 17.31
C ILE A 711 -42.10 -1.77 16.05
N GLY A 712 -40.89 -2.30 16.01
CA GLY A 712 -40.43 -3.32 15.05
C GLY A 712 -39.59 -4.40 15.74
N GLN A 713 -40.15 -5.60 15.92
CA GLN A 713 -39.62 -6.71 16.73
C GLN A 713 -38.36 -7.35 16.10
N HIS A 714 -37.37 -7.87 16.85
CA HIS A 714 -37.30 -9.28 17.32
C HIS A 714 -36.02 -9.56 18.22
N PRO A 715 -35.90 -10.71 18.94
CA PRO A 715 -35.66 -10.64 20.40
C PRO A 715 -34.58 -11.56 21.06
N PHE A 716 -34.36 -11.35 22.39
CA PHE A 716 -33.68 -12.21 23.41
C PHE A 716 -32.17 -12.51 23.20
N SER A 717 -31.27 -12.63 24.19
CA SER A 717 -31.26 -12.66 25.69
C SER A 717 -29.79 -12.49 26.16
N SER A 718 -29.38 -12.25 27.43
CA SER A 718 -29.99 -11.86 28.73
C SER A 718 -28.86 -11.54 29.77
N MET A 719 -29.21 -11.20 31.03
CA MET A 719 -28.32 -10.92 32.20
C MET A 719 -27.52 -9.60 32.17
N ALA A 720 -27.37 -8.81 33.26
CA ALA A 720 -27.98 -8.84 34.61
C ALA A 720 -28.09 -7.41 35.19
N ILE A 721 -28.77 -7.26 36.34
CA ILE A 721 -29.18 -5.98 36.95
C ILE A 721 -28.24 -5.54 38.07
N GLU A 722 -27.64 -4.37 37.92
CA GLU A 722 -27.29 -3.36 38.95
C GLU A 722 -27.38 -2.00 38.23
N GLY A 723 -27.79 -0.86 38.79
CA GLY A 723 -28.39 -0.49 40.09
C GLY A 723 -28.76 1.01 39.96
N PHE A 724 -29.86 1.47 40.57
CA PHE A 724 -30.46 2.77 40.21
C PHE A 724 -29.54 4.00 40.45
N GLY A 725 -29.36 4.78 39.38
CA GLY A 725 -28.75 6.11 39.39
C GLY A 725 -28.71 6.67 37.98
N GLN A 726 -29.77 7.35 37.53
CA GLN A 726 -29.75 8.05 36.24
C GLN A 726 -28.83 9.27 36.35
N ALA A 727 -27.60 9.12 35.85
CA ALA A 727 -26.75 10.26 35.57
C ALA A 727 -27.42 11.15 34.51
N VAL A 728 -27.40 12.47 34.74
CA VAL A 728 -27.74 13.45 33.70
C VAL A 728 -26.78 13.24 32.54
N ASN A 729 -27.28 13.07 31.31
CA ASN A 729 -26.45 12.91 30.12
C ASN A 729 -25.77 14.24 29.77
N PHE A 730 -24.63 14.53 30.40
CA PHE A 730 -23.75 15.60 29.96
C PHE A 730 -23.25 15.31 28.54
N PRO A 731 -23.33 16.25 27.58
CA PRO A 731 -22.68 16.10 26.29
C PRO A 731 -21.16 15.87 26.46
N GLY A 732 -20.69 14.72 25.96
CA GLY A 732 -19.27 14.44 25.82
C GLY A 732 -18.59 15.41 24.85
N ARG A 733 -17.26 15.46 24.88
CA ARG A 733 -16.47 16.34 24.00
C ARG A 733 -16.81 16.09 22.51
N PRO A 734 -16.98 17.15 21.69
CA PRO A 734 -17.07 17.02 20.24
C PRO A 734 -15.85 16.27 19.67
N VAL A 735 -16.11 15.31 18.79
CA VAL A 735 -15.04 14.52 18.15
C VAL A 735 -14.28 15.41 17.18
N THR A 736 -12.97 15.53 17.38
CA THR A 736 -12.11 16.42 16.60
C THR A 736 -11.85 15.90 15.19
N ALA A 737 -12.04 16.71 14.16
CA ALA A 737 -11.65 16.43 12.78
C ALA A 737 -10.12 16.45 12.55
N TYR A 738 -9.36 17.12 13.44
CA TYR A 738 -7.91 17.29 13.32
C TYR A 738 -7.11 16.36 14.25
N GLY A 739 -7.57 16.16 15.48
CA GLY A 739 -6.89 15.29 16.47
C GLY A 739 -6.87 13.80 16.11
N TYR A 740 -7.67 13.39 15.12
CA TYR A 740 -7.67 12.04 14.54
C TYR A 740 -7.68 12.13 13.01
N ARG A 741 -6.48 12.19 12.40
CA ARG A 741 -6.28 11.88 10.97
C ARG A 741 -5.82 10.43 10.79
N PRO A 742 -6.72 9.43 10.74
CA PRO A 742 -6.37 8.08 10.30
C PRO A 742 -5.97 8.04 8.82
N ASP A 743 -6.34 9.09 8.08
CA ASP A 743 -6.18 9.20 6.63
C ASP A 743 -4.87 9.88 6.21
N ASP A 744 -3.97 10.23 7.13
CA ASP A 744 -2.62 10.71 6.78
C ASP A 744 -1.96 9.66 5.87
N PRO A 745 -1.71 9.95 4.58
CA PRO A 745 -1.53 8.91 3.58
C PRO A 745 -0.06 8.43 3.51
N TYR A 746 0.48 8.00 4.66
CA TYR A 746 1.90 7.66 4.87
C TYR A 746 2.48 6.71 3.81
N LEU A 747 1.67 5.81 3.24
CA LEU A 747 2.10 4.82 2.24
C LEU A 747 1.55 5.03 0.81
N TYR A 748 0.76 6.08 0.54
CA TYR A 748 0.24 6.30 -0.83
C TYR A 748 1.36 6.60 -1.84
N SER A 749 2.48 7.14 -1.39
CA SER A 749 3.67 7.44 -2.20
C SER A 749 4.36 6.18 -2.78
N PHE A 750 4.08 4.98 -2.26
CA PHE A 750 4.65 3.72 -2.77
C PHE A 750 3.91 3.16 -4.00
N GLY A 751 2.77 3.73 -4.39
CA GLY A 751 1.97 3.27 -5.53
C GLY A 751 2.43 3.74 -6.91
N SER A 752 3.61 4.37 -7.05
CA SER A 752 4.03 5.03 -8.31
C SER A 752 5.53 4.94 -8.61
N ARG A 753 6.09 3.73 -8.62
CA ARG A 753 7.37 3.38 -9.26
C ARG A 753 7.34 1.99 -9.91
#